data_AF-B6JXH5-F1
#
_entry.id   AF-B6JXH5-F1
#
_cell.length_a   1.000
_cell.length_b   1.000
_cell.length_c   1.000
_cell.angle_alpha   90.00
_cell.angle_beta   90.00
_cell.angle_gamma   90.00
#
_symmetry.space_group_name_H-M   'P 1'
#
loop_
_entity.id
_entity.type
_entity.pdbx_description
1 polymer ?
#
loop_
_entity_poly.entity_id
_entity_poly.type
_entity_poly.pdbx_seq_one_letter_code
_entity_poly.pdbx_strand_id
1 'polypeptide(L)'
;MDKVVFSFCPSYKIPDVLRVRIGVVEGVQADFPLICTLQLFSSDTALSLHYRRFVIRTDGPLGFLEINDSDEWLKFPVRLRDLPLNSKLVIAIWETNKEGYDPLKCIGKASLPVFSSEGILKQGLQKVHLYLQSPSETAIKNEVSPNLRRLEQLDHFLIQYKSGEIHRISWLDKAVLEKLKLERSNALKSLDHPVIYMELPQIGVPIIYQERIYDEGIPQVSFDLGMCFENPAELKHRKLVRSQRNGPLDRDLKPNSKIRDELNMIMSYPPSQVLTIEEKDLIWKFRYYLTRDKRALTKFLKCVQWSDESEVHQAISLLSSWTEISIDDALELLGPSFKHPKVRAYAVSRLRTATNEELLLYLLQLVQALRYENTEKQSENDPDNSLSSFLVSRAANSKNICNYLYWYLLVEIEDSPKNLIFSEVMFAFQSNLSKTPAGLQTRDVLAKQASLIENLLKISKAIQAYRGTRKKKIEYLKELLRNDTYSLSRFEALPLPLDPSIEVCGIHPDGCSVFKSTMQPLRILFQCTDGSTYPIIFKNGDDLRQDQLVIQILILMDNLLKKEKLDLKLKPYRILATGPTHGAVQFVPSRTLASVLLEYHGSVLSFLREKNPSDRSEALYGIHPTAMDNYVRSCAGYCVITYLLGVGDRHFDNLLLTDDGHFFHADFGYILGRDPKLFSPAMKLSKEMVEGMGGYNSPFYQKFKSYCYTTFTALRKSANLILNLFSLMVDANIPDIKIDRDKVVFKVKERFCLEISESEAIKYFEQLINDSVSALFPQIIDRMHNLAQYMRS
;
A
#
# COMPACT_ATOMS: atom_id res chain seq x y z
N MET A 1 23.66 22.86 46.05
CA MET A 1 24.42 22.99 44.79
C MET A 1 23.57 22.36 43.71
N ASP A 2 22.73 23.16 43.07
CA ASP A 2 21.92 22.70 41.95
C ASP A 2 22.84 22.34 40.78
N LYS A 3 22.69 21.12 40.27
CA LYS A 3 23.38 20.67 39.06
C LYS A 3 22.85 21.50 37.90
N VAL A 4 23.63 22.50 37.48
CA VAL A 4 23.40 23.21 36.21
C VAL A 4 23.52 22.18 35.09
N VAL A 5 22.40 21.79 34.50
CA VAL A 5 22.36 20.94 33.31
C VAL A 5 22.80 21.80 32.14
N PHE A 6 24.05 21.66 31.71
CA PHE A 6 24.50 22.24 30.44
C PHE A 6 23.83 21.49 29.29
N SER A 7 22.85 22.14 28.66
CA SER A 7 22.18 21.63 27.46
C SER A 7 22.92 22.14 26.22
N PHE A 8 23.40 21.24 25.36
CA PHE A 8 24.01 21.58 24.07
C PHE A 8 23.15 21.04 22.92
N CYS A 9 23.21 21.71 21.77
CA CYS A 9 22.49 21.31 20.57
C CYS A 9 23.46 20.85 19.46
N PRO A 10 23.31 19.65 18.89
CA PRO A 10 24.10 19.23 17.73
C PRO A 10 23.82 20.09 16.49
N SER A 11 24.87 20.45 15.74
CA SER A 11 24.75 21.29 14.53
C SER A 11 23.78 20.73 13.49
N TYR A 12 23.73 19.40 13.29
CA TYR A 12 22.84 18.76 12.30
C TYR A 12 21.34 18.94 12.60
N LYS A 13 20.95 19.24 13.84
CA LYS A 13 19.55 19.44 14.24
C LYS A 13 19.03 20.82 13.86
N ILE A 14 19.89 21.76 13.48
CA ILE A 14 19.52 23.15 13.24
C ILE A 14 19.14 23.34 11.76
N PRO A 15 17.87 23.67 11.44
CA PRO A 15 17.43 23.88 10.06
C PRO A 15 17.77 25.27 9.50
N ASP A 16 18.21 26.21 10.35
CA ASP A 16 18.42 27.60 9.97
C ASP A 16 19.70 27.80 9.13
N VAL A 17 19.76 28.93 8.42
CA VAL A 17 20.89 29.35 7.59
C VAL A 17 21.89 30.19 8.38
N LEU A 18 23.16 30.17 7.97
CA LEU A 18 24.17 31.06 8.55
C LEU A 18 23.81 32.52 8.23
N ARG A 19 23.73 33.36 9.28
CA ARG A 19 23.50 34.79 9.15
C ARG A 19 24.64 35.55 9.82
N VAL A 20 25.02 36.70 9.26
CA VAL A 20 26.10 37.54 9.81
C VAL A 20 25.66 38.99 9.73
N ARG A 21 25.80 39.74 10.83
CA ARG A 21 25.60 41.18 10.85
C ARG A 21 26.96 41.87 10.90
N ILE A 22 27.22 42.76 9.95
CA ILE A 22 28.44 43.57 9.94
C ILE A 22 28.20 44.78 10.84
N GLY A 23 29.07 45.00 11.83
CA GLY A 23 29.01 46.16 12.68
C GLY A 23 29.91 47.28 12.15
N VAL A 24 30.86 47.70 12.99
CA VAL A 24 31.71 48.87 12.75
C VAL A 24 33.18 48.49 12.65
N VAL A 25 33.96 49.40 12.06
CA VAL A 25 35.41 49.25 11.92
C VAL A 25 36.11 50.36 12.70
N GLU A 26 37.14 49.98 13.45
CA GLU A 26 37.99 50.85 14.27
C GLU A 26 39.44 50.82 13.76
N GLY A 27 40.17 51.92 13.97
CA GLY A 27 41.59 52.02 13.63
C GLY A 27 41.89 52.21 12.14
N VAL A 28 40.94 52.73 11.35
CA VAL A 28 41.12 53.03 9.92
C VAL A 28 41.05 54.53 9.66
N GLN A 29 42.13 55.11 9.16
CA GLN A 29 42.13 56.45 8.55
C GLN A 29 41.97 56.26 7.03
N ALA A 30 40.84 56.73 6.49
CA ALA A 30 40.48 56.63 5.08
C ALA A 30 39.73 57.89 4.64
N ASP A 31 40.04 58.38 3.45
CA ASP A 31 39.45 59.61 2.88
C ASP A 31 38.17 59.31 2.11
N PHE A 32 37.93 58.03 1.80
CA PHE A 32 36.77 57.56 1.06
C PHE A 32 35.95 56.47 1.80
N PRO A 33 34.71 56.19 1.37
CA PRO A 33 33.87 55.16 1.99
C PRO A 33 34.51 53.77 1.99
N LEU A 34 34.15 52.96 2.99
CA LEU A 34 34.66 51.60 3.16
C LEU A 34 33.60 50.55 2.81
N ILE A 35 34.02 49.51 2.10
CA ILE A 35 33.21 48.32 1.78
C ILE A 35 33.85 47.09 2.41
N CYS A 36 33.04 46.28 3.08
CA CYS A 36 33.41 44.93 3.52
C CYS A 36 32.90 43.91 2.52
N THR A 37 33.79 43.01 2.10
CA THR A 37 33.46 41.81 1.33
C THR A 37 33.54 40.59 2.25
N LEU A 38 32.48 39.78 2.23
CA LEU A 38 32.34 38.55 3.00
C LEU A 38 32.11 37.36 2.07
N GLN A 39 32.84 36.28 2.31
CA GLN A 39 32.61 35.01 1.63
C GLN A 39 32.86 33.83 2.57
N LEU A 40 32.01 32.81 2.48
CA LEU A 40 32.12 31.59 3.27
C LEU A 40 32.97 30.56 2.52
N PHE A 41 33.94 29.95 3.22
CA PHE A 41 34.80 28.90 2.71
C PHE A 41 34.79 27.68 3.64
N SER A 42 35.01 26.49 3.09
CA SER A 42 35.48 25.32 3.83
C SER A 42 36.83 24.92 3.26
N SER A 43 37.87 24.94 4.11
CA SER A 43 39.28 24.92 3.67
C SER A 43 39.54 25.94 2.55
N ASP A 44 39.66 25.51 1.30
CA ASP A 44 39.95 26.33 0.12
C ASP A 44 38.79 26.38 -0.88
N THR A 45 37.67 25.72 -0.58
CA THR A 45 36.48 25.71 -1.44
C THR A 45 35.48 26.76 -0.96
N ALA A 46 35.08 27.66 -1.85
CA ALA A 46 34.04 28.64 -1.58
C ALA A 46 32.67 27.95 -1.46
N LEU A 47 32.00 28.15 -0.33
CA LEU A 47 30.64 27.66 -0.06
C LEU A 47 29.56 28.70 -0.40
N SER A 48 29.95 29.95 -0.65
CA SER A 48 29.01 31.03 -1.01
C SER A 48 29.56 31.96 -2.08
N LEU A 49 28.66 32.75 -2.67
CA LEU A 49 29.01 33.95 -3.42
C LEU A 49 29.59 35.03 -2.48
N HIS A 50 30.20 36.05 -3.08
CA HIS A 50 30.73 37.21 -2.36
C HIS A 50 29.59 38.17 -2.01
N TYR A 51 29.49 38.52 -0.74
CA TYR A 51 28.61 39.60 -0.27
C TYR A 51 29.43 40.88 -0.11
N ARG A 52 28.88 42.02 -0.52
CA ARG A 52 29.52 43.33 -0.38
C ARG A 52 28.59 44.28 0.35
N ARG A 53 29.10 45.02 1.33
CA ARG A 53 28.32 46.01 2.07
C ARG A 53 29.19 47.18 2.52
N PHE A 54 28.61 48.38 2.51
CA PHE A 54 29.25 49.53 3.14
C PHE A 54 29.39 49.30 4.65
N VAL A 55 30.50 49.77 5.21
CA VAL A 55 30.80 49.64 6.64
C VAL A 55 30.93 51.01 7.25
N ILE A 56 30.40 51.15 8.46
CA ILE A 56 30.48 52.39 9.22
C ILE A 56 31.81 52.41 9.98
N ARG A 57 32.59 53.47 9.76
CA ARG A 57 33.74 53.78 10.61
C ARG A 57 33.23 54.42 11.90
N THR A 58 33.75 53.98 13.04
CA THR A 58 33.54 54.71 14.30
C THR A 58 34.86 55.26 14.81
N ASP A 59 34.82 56.55 15.16
CA ASP A 59 35.93 57.24 15.81
C ASP A 59 35.71 57.31 17.35
N GLY A 60 34.57 56.80 17.83
CA GLY A 60 34.19 56.78 19.25
C GLY A 60 34.65 55.50 19.96
N PRO A 61 35.15 55.57 21.21
CA PRO A 61 35.76 54.43 21.90
C PRO A 61 34.79 53.30 22.26
N LEU A 62 33.48 53.49 22.07
CA LEU A 62 32.44 52.50 22.35
C LEU A 62 31.44 52.32 21.19
N GLY A 63 31.74 52.78 19.97
CA GLY A 63 30.76 52.84 18.87
C GLY A 63 30.17 51.49 18.44
N PHE A 64 30.88 50.38 18.65
CA PHE A 64 30.39 49.03 18.37
C PHE A 64 29.31 48.55 19.37
N LEU A 65 29.14 49.21 20.52
CA LEU A 65 28.01 48.95 21.41
C LEU A 65 26.70 49.47 20.82
N GLU A 66 26.77 50.54 20.03
CA GLU A 66 25.65 51.23 19.38
C GLU A 66 25.22 50.62 18.04
N ILE A 67 25.71 49.41 17.68
CA ILE A 67 25.19 48.66 16.53
C ILE A 67 23.68 48.48 16.73
N ASN A 68 22.89 49.24 15.96
CA ASN A 68 21.45 49.31 16.11
C ASN A 68 20.79 48.00 15.68
N ASP A 69 19.71 47.61 16.35
CA ASP A 69 18.89 46.44 15.96
C ASP A 69 18.23 46.58 14.58
N SER A 70 18.30 47.77 13.97
CA SER A 70 17.85 48.06 12.60
C SER A 70 18.79 47.59 11.49
N ASP A 71 20.03 47.19 11.80
CA ASP A 71 21.00 46.72 10.79
C ASP A 71 20.64 45.32 10.26
N GLU A 72 20.45 45.21 8.95
CA GLU A 72 20.00 43.97 8.29
C GLU A 72 21.03 42.82 8.40
N TRP A 73 20.56 41.61 8.69
CA TRP A 73 21.38 40.38 8.71
C TRP A 73 21.66 39.86 7.30
N LEU A 74 22.94 39.65 6.95
CA LEU A 74 23.32 38.99 5.70
C LEU A 74 23.05 37.49 5.82
N LYS A 75 22.25 36.93 4.90
CA LYS A 75 21.88 35.52 4.88
C LYS A 75 22.69 34.77 3.82
N PHE A 76 23.45 33.77 4.25
CA PHE A 76 24.17 32.87 3.34
C PHE A 76 23.25 31.72 2.91
N PRO A 77 23.32 31.24 1.66
CA PRO A 77 22.47 30.16 1.14
C PRO A 77 22.94 28.77 1.61
N VAL A 78 23.50 28.68 2.81
CA VAL A 78 24.05 27.44 3.40
C VAL A 78 23.44 27.26 4.78
N ARG A 79 22.88 26.07 5.02
CA ARG A 79 22.27 25.73 6.31
C ARG A 79 23.35 25.41 7.33
N LEU A 80 23.13 25.75 8.60
CA LEU A 80 24.07 25.47 9.69
C LEU A 80 24.38 23.97 9.84
N ARG A 81 23.41 23.09 9.54
CA ARG A 81 23.58 21.64 9.52
C ARG A 81 24.52 21.10 8.45
N ASP A 82 24.73 21.86 7.37
CA ASP A 82 25.52 21.46 6.21
C ASP A 82 26.92 22.09 6.25
N LEU A 83 27.23 22.89 7.29
CA LEU A 83 28.54 23.52 7.45
C LEU A 83 29.58 22.52 7.98
N PRO A 84 30.69 22.29 7.27
CA PRO A 84 31.82 21.54 7.79
C PRO A 84 32.49 22.22 8.98
N LEU A 85 33.17 21.44 9.84
CA LEU A 85 33.88 21.94 11.02
C LEU A 85 34.93 23.03 10.69
N ASN A 86 35.60 22.89 9.55
CA ASN A 86 36.64 23.80 9.05
C ASN A 86 36.08 25.02 8.29
N SER A 87 34.79 25.34 8.46
CA SER A 87 34.17 26.50 7.82
C SER A 87 34.72 27.81 8.36
N LYS A 88 35.13 28.73 7.48
CA LYS A 88 35.66 30.05 7.81
C LYS A 88 35.01 31.15 6.96
N LEU A 89 34.75 32.28 7.59
CA LEU A 89 34.32 33.52 6.95
C LEU A 89 35.57 34.33 6.58
N VAL A 90 35.80 34.52 5.29
CA VAL A 90 36.86 35.38 4.77
C VAL A 90 36.30 36.80 4.63
N ILE A 91 36.97 37.75 5.27
CA ILE A 91 36.58 39.14 5.38
C ILE A 91 37.67 39.99 4.74
N ALA A 92 37.30 40.96 3.91
CA ALA A 92 38.24 41.96 3.42
C ALA A 92 37.58 43.34 3.37
N ILE A 93 38.33 44.35 3.79
CA ILE A 93 37.91 45.75 3.78
C ILE A 93 38.64 46.49 2.68
N TRP A 94 37.86 47.25 1.92
CA TRP A 94 38.29 48.02 0.77
C TRP A 94 37.85 49.46 0.92
N GLU A 95 38.73 50.38 0.55
CA GLU A 95 38.39 51.78 0.30
C GLU A 95 37.85 51.91 -1.14
N THR A 96 36.75 52.63 -1.34
CA THR A 96 36.07 52.76 -2.66
C THR A 96 35.89 54.21 -3.06
N ASN A 97 35.71 54.51 -4.35
CA ASN A 97 35.42 55.87 -4.80
C ASN A 97 34.01 56.35 -4.35
N LYS A 98 33.77 57.67 -4.37
CA LYS A 98 32.51 58.27 -3.88
C LYS A 98 31.24 57.84 -4.64
N GLU A 99 31.36 57.21 -5.81
CA GLU A 99 30.24 56.92 -6.72
C GLU A 99 30.06 55.42 -7.09
N GLY A 100 30.84 54.48 -6.54
CA GLY A 100 30.79 53.07 -6.94
C GLY A 100 31.25 52.04 -5.88
N TYR A 101 31.14 50.75 -6.23
CA TYR A 101 31.59 49.58 -5.45
C TYR A 101 32.99 49.07 -5.88
N ASP A 102 33.74 49.87 -6.65
CA ASP A 102 35.02 49.47 -7.20
C ASP A 102 36.16 49.69 -6.18
N PRO A 103 36.86 48.62 -5.76
CA PRO A 103 37.87 48.73 -4.72
C PRO A 103 39.10 49.50 -5.22
N LEU A 104 39.44 50.60 -4.54
CA LEU A 104 40.66 51.39 -4.78
C LEU A 104 41.86 50.80 -4.05
N LYS A 105 41.67 50.45 -2.77
CA LYS A 105 42.76 50.01 -1.89
C LYS A 105 42.26 48.98 -0.88
N CYS A 106 42.97 47.87 -0.73
CA CYS A 106 42.73 46.92 0.34
C CYS A 106 43.28 47.49 1.65
N ILE A 107 42.40 47.68 2.63
CA ILE A 107 42.77 48.16 3.97
C ILE A 107 43.24 46.99 4.84
N GLY A 108 42.61 45.83 4.71
CA GLY A 108 43.01 44.62 5.43
C GLY A 108 42.08 43.44 5.19
N LYS A 109 42.58 42.24 5.48
CA LYS A 109 41.87 40.97 5.34
C LYS A 109 41.93 40.18 6.64
N ALA A 110 40.92 39.35 6.87
CA ALA A 110 40.88 38.42 7.98
C ALA A 110 40.13 37.14 7.63
N SER A 111 40.35 36.12 8.45
CA SER A 111 39.62 34.85 8.41
C SER A 111 39.06 34.56 9.80
N LEU A 112 37.74 34.49 9.92
CA LEU A 112 37.05 34.12 11.15
C LEU A 112 36.53 32.68 11.02
N PRO A 113 37.04 31.71 11.80
CA PRO A 113 36.46 30.37 11.82
C PRO A 113 35.06 30.43 12.43
N VAL A 114 34.11 29.73 11.81
CA VAL A 114 32.68 29.69 12.21
C VAL A 114 32.51 28.86 13.49
N PHE A 115 33.31 27.80 13.64
CA PHE A 115 33.39 26.99 14.86
C PHE A 115 34.64 27.34 15.67
N SER A 116 34.59 27.19 16.99
CA SER A 116 35.74 27.29 17.89
C SER A 116 36.67 26.09 17.72
N SER A 117 37.85 26.13 18.34
CA SER A 117 38.77 24.98 18.41
C SER A 117 38.15 23.75 19.09
N GLU A 118 37.12 23.96 19.91
CA GLU A 118 36.35 22.91 20.59
C GLU A 118 35.13 22.44 19.77
N GLY A 119 34.97 22.93 18.54
CA GLY A 119 33.85 22.59 17.67
C GLY A 119 32.53 23.28 18.04
N ILE A 120 32.55 24.31 18.89
CA ILE A 120 31.35 25.06 19.28
C ILE A 120 31.10 26.19 18.27
N LEU A 121 29.88 26.31 17.75
CA LEU A 121 29.51 27.42 16.87
C LEU A 121 29.72 28.76 17.59
N LYS A 122 30.47 29.68 16.99
CA LYS A 122 30.65 31.02 17.54
C LYS A 122 29.34 31.80 17.47
N GLN A 123 29.02 32.51 18.54
CA GLN A 123 27.77 33.26 18.67
C GLN A 123 28.03 34.67 19.22
N GLY A 124 27.09 35.59 19.00
CA GLY A 124 27.16 36.96 19.51
C GLY A 124 28.25 37.79 18.83
N LEU A 125 28.66 38.86 19.50
CA LEU A 125 29.62 39.85 18.97
C LEU A 125 31.04 39.28 18.91
N GLN A 126 31.66 39.37 17.74
CA GLN A 126 32.99 38.90 17.42
C GLN A 126 33.90 40.08 17.02
N LYS A 127 35.05 40.18 17.68
CA LYS A 127 36.13 41.11 17.33
C LYS A 127 37.11 40.41 16.37
N VAL A 128 37.40 41.02 15.23
CA VAL A 128 38.29 40.44 14.22
C VAL A 128 39.36 41.45 13.81
N HIS A 129 40.63 41.07 13.98
CA HIS A 129 41.78 41.88 13.56
C HIS A 129 42.06 41.70 12.07
N LEU A 130 42.32 42.80 11.37
CA LEU A 130 42.53 42.83 9.92
C LEU A 130 44.01 43.08 9.60
N TYR A 131 44.54 42.32 8.65
CA TYR A 131 45.95 42.39 8.27
C TYR A 131 46.10 42.59 6.76
N LEU A 132 47.10 43.36 6.33
CA LEU A 132 47.38 43.62 4.90
C LEU A 132 47.94 42.38 4.16
N GLN A 133 48.67 41.52 4.87
CA GLN A 133 49.13 40.21 4.42
C GLN A 133 48.82 39.16 5.49
N SER A 134 48.47 37.94 5.09
CA SER A 134 48.18 36.84 6.02
C SER A 134 49.42 36.56 6.89
N PRO A 135 49.37 36.76 8.21
CA PRO A 135 50.51 36.42 9.06
C PRO A 135 50.74 34.91 9.10
N SER A 136 51.99 34.46 9.05
CA SER A 136 52.36 33.09 9.44
C SER A 136 52.04 32.88 10.92
N GLU A 137 51.40 31.77 11.30
CA GLU A 137 50.89 31.49 12.66
C GLU A 137 51.93 31.67 13.78
N THR A 138 53.22 31.59 13.47
CA THR A 138 54.36 31.81 14.38
C THR A 138 54.60 33.28 14.75
N ALA A 139 54.04 34.27 14.04
CA ALA A 139 54.28 35.70 14.26
C ALA A 139 53.28 36.37 15.22
N ILE A 140 52.13 35.75 15.50
CA ILE A 140 51.04 36.38 16.31
C ILE A 140 51.32 36.27 17.82
N LYS A 141 52.15 35.32 18.27
CA LYS A 141 52.36 35.03 19.70
C LYS A 141 53.48 35.83 20.36
N ASN A 142 54.36 36.47 19.60
CA ASN A 142 55.53 37.17 20.15
C ASN A 142 55.44 38.66 19.80
N GLU A 143 55.41 39.49 20.85
CA GLU A 143 55.27 40.97 20.86
C GLU A 143 53.85 41.54 20.82
N VAL A 144 53.03 41.19 21.82
CA VAL A 144 51.83 41.99 22.15
C VAL A 144 52.23 43.08 23.14
N SER A 145 52.17 44.35 22.75
CA SER A 145 52.42 45.50 23.63
C SER A 145 51.48 45.45 24.86
N PRO A 146 51.92 45.88 26.06
CA PRO A 146 51.09 45.82 27.27
C PRO A 146 49.78 46.59 27.14
N ASN A 147 49.76 47.65 26.32
CA ASN A 147 48.57 48.43 26.02
C ASN A 147 47.56 47.65 25.15
N LEU A 148 48.03 46.84 24.19
CA LEU A 148 47.15 46.00 23.36
C LEU A 148 46.51 44.88 24.19
N ARG A 149 47.26 44.24 25.10
CA ARG A 149 46.71 43.25 26.05
C ARG A 149 45.64 43.86 26.94
N ARG A 150 45.86 45.09 27.40
CA ARG A 150 44.89 45.81 28.24
C ARG A 150 43.63 46.13 27.45
N LEU A 151 43.76 46.56 26.20
CA LEU A 151 42.62 46.81 25.30
C LEU A 151 41.82 45.53 25.01
N GLU A 152 42.49 44.40 24.74
CA GLU A 152 41.83 43.10 24.53
C GLU A 152 41.03 42.64 25.76
N GLN A 153 41.56 42.83 26.96
CA GLN A 153 40.84 42.54 28.21
C GLN A 153 39.60 43.41 28.38
N LEU A 154 39.70 44.72 28.09
CA LEU A 154 38.58 45.65 28.19
C LEU A 154 37.48 45.29 27.17
N ASP A 155 37.87 44.97 25.93
CA ASP A 155 36.95 44.57 24.87
C ASP A 155 36.22 43.26 25.19
N HIS A 156 36.93 42.29 25.78
CA HIS A 156 36.33 41.04 26.26
C HIS A 156 35.17 41.32 27.22
N PHE A 157 35.40 42.15 28.26
CA PHE A 157 34.35 42.49 29.22
C PHE A 157 33.20 43.27 28.60
N LEU A 158 33.47 44.15 27.63
CA LEU A 158 32.42 44.89 26.92
C LEU A 158 31.56 44.00 26.02
N ILE A 159 32.17 42.98 25.39
CA ILE A 159 31.44 41.96 24.63
C ILE A 159 30.54 41.15 25.56
N GLN A 160 31.04 40.74 26.73
CA GLN A 160 30.24 40.03 27.76
C GLN A 160 29.11 40.90 28.33
N TYR A 161 29.35 42.19 28.49
CA TYR A 161 28.32 43.15 28.89
C TYR A 161 27.22 43.29 27.84
N LYS A 162 27.58 43.29 26.55
CA LYS A 162 26.61 43.32 25.44
C LYS A 162 25.86 41.99 25.28
N SER A 163 26.53 40.84 25.45
CA SER A 163 25.93 39.51 25.34
C SER A 163 24.98 39.15 26.49
N GLY A 164 24.95 39.98 27.55
CA GLY A 164 24.08 39.79 28.71
C GLY A 164 24.68 38.88 29.80
N GLU A 165 25.96 38.51 29.69
CA GLU A 165 26.68 37.72 30.69
C GLU A 165 27.00 38.52 31.96
N ILE A 166 27.16 39.85 31.82
CA ILE A 166 27.34 40.76 32.96
C ILE A 166 26.00 41.41 33.28
N HIS A 167 25.55 41.29 34.54
CA HIS A 167 24.32 41.93 35.02
C HIS A 167 24.39 43.45 34.90
N ARG A 168 23.34 44.05 34.31
CA ARG A 168 23.24 45.50 34.11
C ARG A 168 22.81 46.21 35.39
N ILE A 169 23.55 47.23 35.80
CA ILE A 169 23.26 48.06 36.98
C ILE A 169 23.35 49.53 36.56
N SER A 170 22.19 50.17 36.34
CA SER A 170 22.06 51.44 35.61
C SER A 170 22.96 52.58 36.10
N TRP A 171 23.17 52.71 37.41
CA TRP A 171 23.99 53.79 37.99
C TRP A 171 25.50 53.48 37.90
N LEU A 172 25.89 52.22 38.06
CA LEU A 172 27.27 51.76 38.02
C LEU A 172 27.77 51.68 36.58
N ASP A 173 26.94 51.14 35.69
CA ASP A 173 27.21 51.02 34.25
C ASP A 173 27.56 52.38 33.66
N LYS A 174 26.81 53.45 34.02
CA LYS A 174 27.09 54.80 33.52
C LYS A 174 28.47 55.30 33.95
N ALA A 175 28.86 55.10 35.21
CA ALA A 175 30.16 55.54 35.72
C ALA A 175 31.33 54.70 35.15
N VAL A 176 31.13 53.39 35.03
CA VAL A 176 32.14 52.45 34.51
C VAL A 176 32.32 52.66 33.00
N LEU A 177 31.24 52.81 32.23
CA LEU A 177 31.32 53.05 30.79
C LEU A 177 32.03 54.38 30.47
N GLU A 178 31.80 55.46 31.23
CA GLU A 178 32.55 56.72 31.04
C GLU A 178 34.05 56.56 31.30
N LYS A 179 34.43 55.80 32.33
CA LYS A 179 35.85 55.50 32.61
C LYS A 179 36.47 54.60 31.53
N LEU A 180 35.73 53.60 31.06
CA LEU A 180 36.15 52.71 29.97
C LEU A 180 36.28 53.45 28.65
N LYS A 181 35.41 54.43 28.34
CA LYS A 181 35.54 55.31 27.16
C LYS A 181 36.90 55.99 27.14
N LEU A 182 37.34 56.54 28.29
CA LEU A 182 38.62 57.25 28.39
C LEU A 182 39.82 56.30 28.25
N GLU A 183 39.80 55.16 28.96
CA GLU A 183 40.89 54.17 28.88
C GLU A 183 41.01 53.56 27.48
N ARG A 184 39.88 53.21 26.85
CA ARG A 184 39.86 52.66 25.49
C ARG A 184 40.24 53.69 24.42
N SER A 185 39.83 54.96 24.56
CA SER A 185 40.26 56.03 23.64
C SER A 185 41.78 56.21 23.60
N ASN A 186 42.44 56.09 24.76
CA ASN A 186 43.90 56.15 24.83
C ASN A 186 44.57 54.91 24.23
N ALA A 187 44.00 53.72 24.42
CA ALA A 187 44.53 52.48 23.87
C ALA A 187 44.26 52.28 22.37
N LEU A 188 43.17 52.84 21.83
CA LEU A 188 42.87 52.82 20.40
C LEU A 188 43.89 53.61 19.56
N LYS A 189 44.53 54.63 20.13
CA LYS A 189 45.58 55.41 19.46
C LYS A 189 46.86 54.61 19.21
N SER A 190 47.04 53.50 19.91
CA SER A 190 48.20 52.59 19.80
C SER A 190 47.87 51.29 19.06
N LEU A 191 46.80 51.27 18.27
CA LEU A 191 46.36 50.09 17.54
C LEU A 191 47.15 49.96 16.23
N ASP A 192 47.97 48.92 16.11
CA ASP A 192 48.84 48.74 14.94
C ASP A 192 48.07 48.28 13.68
N HIS A 193 46.89 47.70 13.86
CA HIS A 193 46.08 47.10 12.79
C HIS A 193 44.59 47.37 12.97
N PRO A 194 43.84 47.63 11.88
CA PRO A 194 42.38 47.81 11.93
C PRO A 194 41.63 46.62 12.52
N VAL A 195 40.49 46.90 13.15
CA VAL A 195 39.61 45.88 13.74
C VAL A 195 38.20 46.06 13.23
N ILE A 196 37.54 44.95 12.88
CA ILE A 196 36.11 44.92 12.56
C ILE A 196 35.33 44.16 13.64
N TYR A 197 34.20 44.72 14.03
CA TYR A 197 33.22 44.07 14.89
C TYR A 197 32.08 43.54 14.04
N MET A 198 31.75 42.27 14.22
CA MET A 198 30.67 41.60 13.52
C MET A 198 29.88 40.73 14.49
N GLU A 199 28.62 40.47 14.21
CA GLU A 199 27.77 39.69 15.11
C GLU A 199 27.26 38.44 14.42
N LEU A 200 27.34 37.33 15.15
CA LEU A 200 26.82 36.03 14.79
C LEU A 200 25.53 35.76 15.59
N PRO A 201 24.61 34.91 15.09
CA PRO A 201 23.33 34.65 15.73
C PRO A 201 23.55 34.04 17.12
N GLN A 202 22.92 34.62 18.13
CA GLN A 202 22.93 34.08 19.49
C GLN A 202 21.74 33.13 19.65
N ILE A 203 22.05 31.84 19.82
CA ILE A 203 21.08 30.79 20.05
C ILE A 203 21.29 30.39 21.51
N GLY A 204 20.28 30.54 22.37
CA GLY A 204 20.41 30.46 23.84
C GLY A 204 20.98 29.15 24.43
N VAL A 205 21.44 28.22 23.59
CA VAL A 205 22.20 27.02 23.93
C VAL A 205 23.46 26.90 23.07
N PRO A 206 24.60 26.44 23.62
CA PRO A 206 25.80 26.18 22.84
C PRO A 206 25.55 25.10 21.78
N ILE A 207 26.05 25.34 20.56
CA ILE A 207 25.86 24.43 19.42
C ILE A 207 27.19 23.74 19.14
N ILE A 208 27.20 22.42 19.19
CA ILE A 208 28.41 21.61 18.99
C ILE A 208 28.35 21.00 17.59
N TYR A 209 29.44 21.13 16.84
CA TYR A 209 29.60 20.44 15.56
C TYR A 209 29.54 18.93 15.78
N GLN A 210 28.60 18.28 15.11
CA GLN A 210 28.53 16.83 15.08
C GLN A 210 28.25 16.39 13.65
N GLU A 211 29.17 15.63 13.09
CA GLU A 211 29.02 15.00 11.79
C GLU A 211 27.93 13.92 11.89
N ARG A 212 27.05 13.87 10.88
CA ARG A 212 25.99 12.87 10.84
C ARG A 212 26.61 11.52 10.47
N ILE A 213 27.00 10.76 11.49
CA ILE A 213 27.45 9.38 11.32
C ILE A 213 26.24 8.58 10.82
N TYR A 214 26.32 8.04 9.61
CA TYR A 214 25.45 6.94 9.21
C TYR A 214 25.99 5.72 9.93
N ASP A 215 25.19 5.07 10.76
CA ASP A 215 25.58 3.83 11.43
C ASP A 215 25.97 2.77 10.38
N GLU A 216 27.27 2.60 10.15
CA GLU A 216 27.84 1.36 9.62
C GLU A 216 27.87 0.33 10.76
N GLY A 217 26.69 -0.17 11.12
CA GLY A 217 26.53 -1.25 12.08
C GLY A 217 26.59 -2.61 11.40
N ILE A 218 27.65 -3.37 11.67
CA ILE A 218 27.71 -4.82 11.46
C ILE A 218 26.45 -5.45 12.09
N PRO A 219 25.65 -6.25 11.37
CA PRO A 219 24.37 -6.73 11.87
C PRO A 219 24.57 -7.88 12.86
N GLN A 220 24.24 -7.63 14.14
CA GLN A 220 23.66 -8.70 14.97
C GLN A 220 22.19 -8.83 14.61
N VAL A 221 21.81 -10.07 14.28
CA VAL A 221 20.48 -10.50 13.83
C VAL A 221 19.38 -9.97 14.74
N SER A 222 18.62 -9.00 14.25
CA SER A 222 17.24 -8.72 14.66
C SER A 222 16.50 -8.12 13.46
N PHE A 223 15.33 -8.68 13.20
CA PHE A 223 14.47 -8.42 12.04
C PHE A 223 14.14 -6.93 11.80
N ASP A 224 14.22 -6.56 10.52
CA ASP A 224 13.42 -5.61 9.74
C ASP A 224 12.94 -4.29 10.36
N LEU A 225 13.62 -3.20 10.01
CA LEU A 225 13.04 -1.85 9.85
C LEU A 225 13.78 -0.99 8.80
N GLY A 226 14.55 -1.62 7.89
CA GLY A 226 15.45 -0.95 6.95
C GLY A 226 15.03 -0.95 5.47
N MET A 227 13.81 -1.38 5.11
CA MET A 227 13.38 -1.46 3.70
C MET A 227 13.01 -0.12 3.04
N CYS A 228 13.24 1.03 3.68
CA CYS A 228 12.77 2.33 3.18
C CYS A 228 13.87 3.36 2.83
N PHE A 229 15.16 3.00 2.87
CA PHE A 229 16.22 3.89 2.40
C PHE A 229 16.99 3.25 1.24
N GLU A 230 16.82 3.81 0.03
CA GLU A 230 17.55 3.41 -1.16
C GLU A 230 19.07 3.64 -0.98
N ASN A 231 19.88 2.66 -1.35
CA ASN A 231 21.34 2.73 -1.27
C ASN A 231 21.87 3.87 -2.17
N PRO A 232 22.59 4.88 -1.63
CA PRO A 232 23.12 6.00 -2.41
C PRO A 232 24.07 5.59 -3.54
N ALA A 233 24.82 4.49 -3.36
CA ALA A 233 25.72 3.96 -4.38
C ALA A 233 24.93 3.36 -5.56
N GLU A 234 23.83 2.67 -5.28
CA GLU A 234 22.91 2.12 -6.28
C GLU A 234 22.18 3.22 -7.05
N LEU A 235 21.73 4.28 -6.35
CA LEU A 235 21.15 5.46 -6.97
C LEU A 235 22.12 6.15 -7.93
N LYS A 236 23.39 6.27 -7.52
CA LYS A 236 24.45 6.84 -8.37
C LYS A 236 24.76 5.95 -9.58
N HIS A 237 24.91 4.63 -9.37
CA HIS A 237 25.14 3.68 -10.45
C HIS A 237 24.02 3.73 -11.50
N ARG A 238 22.76 3.66 -11.05
CA ARG A 238 21.59 3.71 -11.93
C ARG A 238 21.51 5.02 -12.72
N LYS A 239 21.72 6.17 -12.08
CA LYS A 239 21.76 7.48 -12.77
C LYS A 239 22.86 7.57 -13.83
N LEU A 240 23.98 6.88 -13.61
CA LEU A 240 25.07 6.81 -14.59
C LEU A 240 24.72 5.89 -15.77
N VAL A 241 24.19 4.69 -15.49
CA VAL A 241 23.77 3.72 -16.52
C VAL A 241 22.63 4.25 -17.38
N ARG A 242 21.67 4.95 -16.78
CA ARG A 242 20.46 5.47 -17.44
C ARG A 242 20.60 6.92 -17.92
N SER A 243 21.80 7.50 -17.83
CA SER A 243 22.07 8.88 -18.20
C SER A 243 21.60 9.20 -19.64
N GLN A 244 20.89 10.32 -19.79
CA GLN A 244 20.25 10.77 -21.04
C GLN A 244 21.19 10.95 -22.23
N ARG A 245 22.52 10.91 -22.04
CA ARG A 245 23.50 10.99 -23.14
C ARG A 245 23.35 9.85 -24.17
N ASN A 246 22.68 8.75 -23.82
CA ASN A 246 22.46 7.60 -24.71
C ASN A 246 21.09 7.57 -25.41
N GLY A 247 20.15 8.48 -25.08
CA GLY A 247 18.76 8.43 -25.52
C GLY A 247 18.51 8.28 -27.04
N PRO A 248 19.27 8.94 -27.94
CA PRO A 248 19.11 8.76 -29.39
C PRO A 248 19.54 7.38 -29.90
N LEU A 249 20.57 6.79 -29.29
CA LEU A 249 21.12 5.48 -29.68
C LEU A 249 20.19 4.34 -29.26
N ASP A 250 19.40 4.54 -28.20
CA ASP A 250 18.52 3.51 -27.63
C ASP A 250 17.33 3.13 -28.52
N ARG A 251 16.86 4.03 -29.38
CA ARG A 251 15.65 3.80 -30.21
C ARG A 251 15.82 2.67 -31.22
N ASP A 252 17.04 2.51 -31.74
CA ASP A 252 17.36 1.53 -32.78
C ASP A 252 18.02 0.26 -32.21
N LEU A 253 18.21 0.18 -30.89
CA LEU A 253 18.80 -0.98 -30.22
C LEU A 253 17.91 -2.22 -30.39
N LYS A 254 18.50 -3.29 -30.92
CA LYS A 254 17.88 -4.62 -30.98
C LYS A 254 18.70 -5.62 -30.15
N PRO A 255 18.04 -6.46 -29.33
CA PRO A 255 18.75 -7.45 -28.53
C PRO A 255 19.33 -8.55 -29.43
N ASN A 256 20.56 -8.99 -29.11
CA ASN A 256 21.14 -10.20 -29.68
C ASN A 256 20.42 -11.46 -29.17
N SER A 257 20.75 -12.66 -29.69
CA SER A 257 20.04 -13.90 -29.32
C SER A 257 20.03 -14.14 -27.82
N LYS A 258 21.19 -14.04 -27.16
CA LYS A 258 21.33 -14.30 -25.72
C LYS A 258 20.49 -13.34 -24.88
N ILE A 259 20.54 -12.04 -25.20
CA ILE A 259 19.74 -11.02 -24.49
C ILE A 259 18.25 -11.23 -24.73
N ARG A 260 17.86 -11.68 -25.94
CA ARG A 260 16.45 -11.96 -26.24
C ARG A 260 15.93 -13.12 -25.38
N ASP A 261 16.73 -14.17 -25.21
CA ASP A 261 16.36 -15.31 -24.37
C ASP A 261 16.23 -14.90 -22.89
N GLU A 262 17.15 -14.05 -22.41
CA GLU A 262 17.09 -13.48 -21.06
C GLU A 262 15.87 -12.57 -20.85
N LEU A 263 15.57 -11.68 -21.80
CA LEU A 263 14.35 -10.85 -21.76
C LEU A 263 13.09 -11.72 -21.77
N ASN A 264 13.04 -12.77 -22.59
CA ASN A 264 11.91 -13.69 -22.63
C ASN A 264 11.70 -14.42 -21.31
N MET A 265 12.78 -14.82 -20.64
CA MET A 265 12.73 -15.40 -19.30
C MET A 265 12.14 -14.39 -18.31
N ILE A 266 12.61 -13.15 -18.31
CA ILE A 266 12.08 -12.09 -17.41
C ILE A 266 10.59 -11.80 -17.69
N MET A 267 10.15 -11.81 -18.95
CA MET A 267 8.74 -11.63 -19.32
C MET A 267 7.85 -12.81 -18.88
N SER A 268 8.42 -13.98 -18.61
CA SER A 268 7.67 -15.12 -18.08
C SER A 268 7.45 -15.06 -16.56
N TYR A 269 8.16 -14.17 -15.86
CA TYR A 269 8.05 -14.05 -14.41
C TYR A 269 6.65 -13.62 -13.96
N PRO A 270 6.12 -14.21 -12.87
CA PRO A 270 4.86 -13.78 -12.30
C PRO A 270 4.89 -12.32 -11.80
N PRO A 271 3.74 -11.63 -11.70
CA PRO A 271 3.64 -10.25 -11.23
C PRO A 271 4.31 -10.00 -9.87
N SER A 272 4.25 -10.98 -8.97
CA SER A 272 4.81 -10.89 -7.61
C SER A 272 6.33 -11.02 -7.54
N GLN A 273 7.00 -11.43 -8.62
CA GLN A 273 8.46 -11.55 -8.62
C GLN A 273 9.11 -10.17 -8.63
N VAL A 274 10.00 -9.96 -7.66
CA VAL A 274 10.83 -8.75 -7.57
C VAL A 274 11.94 -8.84 -8.61
N LEU A 275 12.04 -7.83 -9.47
CA LEU A 275 13.10 -7.72 -10.48
C LEU A 275 14.39 -7.24 -9.82
N THR A 276 15.50 -7.88 -10.17
CA THR A 276 16.86 -7.46 -9.79
C THR A 276 17.22 -6.14 -10.48
N ILE A 277 18.31 -5.50 -10.04
CA ILE A 277 18.73 -4.21 -10.60
C ILE A 277 19.19 -4.38 -12.05
N GLU A 278 19.93 -5.44 -12.33
CA GLU A 278 20.44 -5.80 -13.66
C GLU A 278 19.29 -6.06 -14.63
N GLU A 279 18.27 -6.81 -14.21
CA GLU A 279 17.06 -7.05 -15.00
C GLU A 279 16.29 -5.75 -15.29
N LYS A 280 16.16 -4.86 -14.28
CA LYS A 280 15.52 -3.55 -14.47
C LYS A 280 16.26 -2.68 -15.47
N ASP A 281 17.59 -2.67 -15.40
CA ASP A 281 18.42 -1.88 -16.32
C ASP A 281 18.43 -2.48 -17.72
N LEU A 282 18.35 -3.80 -17.85
CA LEU A 282 18.19 -4.48 -19.13
C LEU A 282 16.85 -4.13 -19.80
N ILE A 283 15.76 -4.18 -19.04
CA ILE A 283 14.43 -3.77 -19.52
C ILE A 283 14.43 -2.29 -19.92
N TRP A 284 15.03 -1.42 -19.10
CA TRP A 284 15.14 0.01 -19.40
C TRP A 284 15.92 0.26 -20.69
N LYS A 285 17.04 -0.44 -20.91
CA LYS A 285 17.86 -0.32 -22.12
C LYS A 285 17.09 -0.70 -23.39
N PHE A 286 16.31 -1.77 -23.36
CA PHE A 286 15.53 -2.25 -24.51
C PHE A 286 14.07 -1.77 -24.54
N ARG A 287 13.71 -0.73 -23.78
CA ARG A 287 12.34 -0.22 -23.64
C ARG A 287 11.61 0.03 -24.96
N TYR A 288 12.29 0.59 -25.97
CA TYR A 288 11.69 0.85 -27.28
C TYR A 288 11.38 -0.43 -28.05
N TYR A 289 12.26 -1.44 -27.98
CA TYR A 289 12.03 -2.76 -28.58
C TYR A 289 10.86 -3.49 -27.90
N LEU A 290 10.74 -3.35 -26.58
CA LEU A 290 9.72 -4.00 -25.77
C LEU A 290 8.31 -3.42 -25.93
N THR A 291 8.14 -2.23 -26.53
CA THR A 291 6.82 -1.64 -26.82
C THR A 291 5.89 -2.56 -27.63
N ARG A 292 6.46 -3.51 -28.39
CA ARG A 292 5.74 -4.50 -29.20
C ARG A 292 5.27 -5.73 -28.42
N ASP A 293 5.81 -5.97 -27.23
CA ASP A 293 5.40 -7.08 -26.36
C ASP A 293 4.46 -6.57 -25.28
N LYS A 294 3.21 -7.02 -25.32
CA LYS A 294 2.19 -6.65 -24.32
C LYS A 294 2.59 -7.05 -22.89
N ARG A 295 3.29 -8.19 -22.72
CA ARG A 295 3.67 -8.73 -21.39
C ARG A 295 4.72 -7.87 -20.69
N ALA A 296 5.44 -7.07 -21.46
CA ALA A 296 6.56 -6.29 -20.96
C ALA A 296 6.15 -4.98 -20.28
N LEU A 297 4.92 -4.50 -20.47
CA LEU A 297 4.53 -3.17 -19.96
C LEU A 297 4.55 -3.09 -18.43
N THR A 298 3.95 -4.05 -17.73
CA THR A 298 3.88 -4.05 -16.25
C THR A 298 5.28 -4.16 -15.65
N LYS A 299 6.14 -4.99 -16.25
CA LYS A 299 7.56 -5.13 -15.88
C LYS A 299 8.33 -3.83 -16.13
N PHE A 300 8.16 -3.20 -17.28
CA PHE A 300 8.78 -1.91 -17.61
C PHE A 300 8.38 -0.83 -16.60
N LEU A 301 7.11 -0.69 -16.27
CA LEU A 301 6.63 0.32 -15.32
C LEU A 301 7.15 0.09 -13.90
N LYS A 302 7.47 -1.15 -13.50
CA LYS A 302 8.18 -1.47 -12.24
C LYS A 302 9.67 -1.09 -12.25
N CYS A 303 10.25 -0.88 -13.43
CA CYS A 303 11.64 -0.45 -13.58
C CYS A 303 11.83 1.06 -13.47
N VAL A 304 10.76 1.83 -13.71
CA VAL A 304 10.75 3.31 -13.72
C VAL A 304 10.93 3.86 -12.31
N GLN A 305 11.88 4.77 -12.13
CA GLN A 305 12.00 5.53 -10.90
C GLN A 305 11.03 6.72 -10.93
N TRP A 306 9.87 6.59 -10.27
CA TRP A 306 8.83 7.62 -10.27
C TRP A 306 9.21 8.93 -9.56
N SER A 307 10.34 8.96 -8.84
CA SER A 307 10.91 10.18 -8.25
C SER A 307 11.78 10.99 -9.22
N ASP A 308 12.17 10.43 -10.37
CA ASP A 308 12.96 11.12 -11.40
C ASP A 308 12.02 11.61 -12.52
N GLU A 309 11.81 12.93 -12.60
CA GLU A 309 10.91 13.54 -13.59
C GLU A 309 11.27 13.17 -15.03
N SER A 310 12.55 12.92 -15.30
CA SER A 310 13.05 12.66 -16.63
C SER A 310 12.74 11.24 -17.12
N GLU A 311 12.85 10.24 -16.22
CA GLU A 311 12.39 8.88 -16.49
C GLU A 311 10.87 8.83 -16.62
N VAL A 312 10.17 9.54 -15.74
CA VAL A 312 8.71 9.64 -15.74
C VAL A 312 8.19 10.17 -17.08
N HIS A 313 8.81 11.24 -17.61
CA HIS A 313 8.41 11.81 -18.90
C HIS A 313 8.56 10.80 -20.05
N GLN A 314 9.67 10.05 -20.08
CA GLN A 314 9.90 9.01 -21.09
C GLN A 314 8.91 7.85 -20.96
N ALA A 315 8.69 7.37 -19.74
CA ALA A 315 7.76 6.27 -19.48
C ALA A 315 6.33 6.61 -19.90
N ILE A 316 5.86 7.82 -19.59
CA ILE A 316 4.54 8.32 -20.00
C ILE A 316 4.45 8.44 -21.52
N SER A 317 5.50 8.98 -22.17
CA SER A 317 5.51 9.09 -23.63
C SER A 317 5.50 7.73 -24.32
N LEU A 318 6.11 6.71 -23.72
CA LEU A 318 6.12 5.35 -24.25
C LEU A 318 4.80 4.62 -24.04
N LEU A 319 4.06 4.96 -22.98
CA LEU A 319 2.79 4.31 -22.63
C LEU A 319 1.76 4.40 -23.77
N SER A 320 1.69 5.52 -24.48
CA SER A 320 0.79 5.69 -25.63
C SER A 320 1.23 4.94 -26.88
N SER A 321 2.52 4.61 -26.99
CA SER A 321 3.09 3.84 -28.09
C SER A 321 3.13 2.33 -27.83
N TRP A 322 2.83 1.91 -26.60
CA TRP A 322 2.88 0.50 -26.22
C TRP A 322 1.72 -0.27 -26.84
N THR A 323 1.97 -1.52 -27.20
CA THR A 323 0.93 -2.44 -27.64
C THR A 323 -0.11 -2.62 -26.53
N GLU A 324 -1.38 -2.61 -26.91
CA GLU A 324 -2.47 -2.73 -25.95
C GLU A 324 -2.37 -4.00 -25.10
N ILE A 325 -2.42 -3.82 -23.78
CA ILE A 325 -2.40 -4.91 -22.81
C ILE A 325 -3.78 -5.53 -22.61
N SER A 326 -3.80 -6.75 -22.07
CA SER A 326 -5.03 -7.43 -21.67
C SER A 326 -5.55 -6.91 -20.32
N ILE A 327 -6.79 -7.28 -19.99
CA ILE A 327 -7.48 -6.78 -18.79
C ILE A 327 -6.79 -7.26 -17.51
N ASP A 328 -6.21 -8.46 -17.51
CA ASP A 328 -5.45 -9.01 -16.38
C ASP A 328 -4.21 -8.18 -16.02
N ASP A 329 -3.46 -7.72 -17.03
CA ASP A 329 -2.34 -6.81 -16.83
C ASP A 329 -2.83 -5.42 -16.39
N ALA A 330 -3.97 -4.96 -16.91
CA ALA A 330 -4.55 -3.66 -16.52
C ALA A 330 -5.00 -3.65 -15.04
N LEU A 331 -5.52 -4.77 -14.53
CA LEU A 331 -5.85 -4.92 -13.11
C LEU A 331 -4.60 -4.82 -12.22
N GLU A 332 -3.45 -5.32 -12.68
CA GLU A 332 -2.17 -5.16 -11.98
C GLU A 332 -1.79 -3.68 -11.82
N LEU A 333 -1.98 -2.88 -12.88
CA LEU A 333 -1.69 -1.45 -12.90
C LEU A 333 -2.59 -0.63 -11.96
N LEU A 334 -3.67 -1.21 -11.45
CA LEU A 334 -4.54 -0.59 -10.44
C LEU A 334 -4.16 -0.96 -9.00
N GLY A 335 -3.18 -1.85 -8.82
CA GLY A 335 -2.67 -2.27 -7.52
C GLY A 335 -1.82 -1.22 -6.80
N PRO A 336 -1.37 -1.54 -5.56
CA PRO A 336 -0.64 -0.63 -4.69
C PRO A 336 0.73 -0.20 -5.25
N SER A 337 1.32 -1.01 -6.14
CA SER A 337 2.61 -0.74 -6.77
C SER A 337 2.57 0.45 -7.74
N PHE A 338 1.39 0.83 -8.24
CA PHE A 338 1.24 1.84 -9.29
C PHE A 338 0.30 2.97 -8.84
N LYS A 339 0.91 4.07 -8.37
CA LYS A 339 0.20 5.25 -7.85
C LYS A 339 0.13 6.42 -8.85
N HIS A 340 0.87 6.33 -9.96
CA HIS A 340 0.97 7.44 -10.90
C HIS A 340 -0.34 7.62 -11.70
N PRO A 341 -0.96 8.81 -11.72
CA PRO A 341 -2.28 9.03 -12.32
C PRO A 341 -2.38 8.59 -13.79
N LYS A 342 -1.39 8.92 -14.63
CA LYS A 342 -1.41 8.54 -16.05
C LYS A 342 -1.33 7.02 -16.31
N VAL A 343 -0.66 6.27 -15.43
CA VAL A 343 -0.60 4.81 -15.54
C VAL A 343 -1.96 4.21 -15.20
N ARG A 344 -2.58 4.71 -14.13
CA ARG A 344 -3.94 4.29 -13.72
C ARG A 344 -4.99 4.68 -14.75
N ALA A 345 -4.89 5.87 -15.34
CA ALA A 345 -5.76 6.32 -16.43
C ALA A 345 -5.68 5.40 -17.65
N TYR A 346 -4.46 4.96 -18.03
CA TYR A 346 -4.28 3.95 -19.06
C TYR A 346 -4.90 2.61 -18.68
N ALA A 347 -4.74 2.16 -17.43
CA ALA A 347 -5.39 0.94 -16.96
C ALA A 347 -6.93 1.03 -17.06
N VAL A 348 -7.51 2.17 -16.69
CA VAL A 348 -8.95 2.45 -16.82
C VAL A 348 -9.38 2.47 -18.28
N SER A 349 -8.59 3.04 -19.20
CA SER A 349 -8.92 3.03 -20.63
C SER A 349 -8.95 1.61 -21.20
N ARG A 350 -8.11 0.69 -20.69
CA ARG A 350 -8.21 -0.75 -21.01
C ARG A 350 -9.46 -1.39 -20.41
N LEU A 351 -9.83 -1.06 -19.17
CA LEU A 351 -11.08 -1.56 -18.57
C LEU A 351 -12.33 -1.09 -19.31
N ARG A 352 -12.29 0.06 -20.00
CA ARG A 352 -13.40 0.54 -20.82
C ARG A 352 -13.74 -0.39 -21.99
N THR A 353 -12.85 -1.27 -22.43
CA THR A 353 -13.16 -2.25 -23.48
C THR A 353 -13.87 -3.49 -22.94
N ALA A 354 -13.90 -3.71 -21.62
CA ALA A 354 -14.53 -4.88 -21.00
C ALA A 354 -16.06 -4.81 -21.05
N THR A 355 -16.71 -5.96 -21.25
CA THR A 355 -18.17 -6.06 -21.17
C THR A 355 -18.65 -5.91 -19.73
N ASN A 356 -19.96 -5.71 -19.54
CA ASN A 356 -20.53 -5.63 -18.20
C ASN A 356 -20.44 -6.97 -17.46
N GLU A 357 -20.57 -8.12 -18.15
CA GLU A 357 -20.39 -9.43 -17.50
C GLU A 357 -18.95 -9.64 -17.04
N GLU A 358 -17.96 -9.28 -17.86
CA GLU A 358 -16.55 -9.39 -17.46
C GLU A 358 -16.21 -8.44 -16.33
N LEU A 359 -16.74 -7.21 -16.33
CA LEU A 359 -16.50 -6.25 -15.26
C LEU A 359 -17.04 -6.72 -13.92
N LEU A 360 -18.20 -7.38 -13.90
CA LEU A 360 -18.79 -7.97 -12.68
C LEU A 360 -17.87 -9.02 -12.03
N LEU A 361 -17.04 -9.72 -12.81
CA LEU A 361 -16.10 -10.71 -12.27
C LEU A 361 -14.96 -10.07 -11.46
N TYR A 362 -14.68 -8.78 -11.66
CA TYR A 362 -13.58 -8.06 -11.00
C TYR A 362 -14.08 -6.88 -10.16
N LEU A 363 -15.40 -6.62 -10.13
CA LEU A 363 -15.98 -5.41 -9.53
C LEU A 363 -15.62 -5.27 -8.04
N LEU A 364 -15.59 -6.36 -7.29
CA LEU A 364 -15.19 -6.33 -5.87
C LEU A 364 -13.75 -5.81 -5.71
N GLN A 365 -12.82 -6.30 -6.54
CA GLN A 365 -11.41 -5.92 -6.52
C GLN A 365 -11.22 -4.49 -7.04
N LEU A 366 -12.02 -4.05 -8.02
CA LEU A 366 -12.01 -2.66 -8.50
C LEU A 366 -12.49 -1.68 -7.44
N VAL A 367 -13.48 -2.06 -6.63
CA VAL A 367 -13.87 -1.27 -5.45
C VAL A 367 -12.70 -1.16 -4.49
N GLN A 368 -12.00 -2.27 -4.18
CA GLN A 368 -10.80 -2.19 -3.33
C GLN A 368 -9.68 -1.34 -3.93
N ALA A 369 -9.51 -1.37 -5.26
CA ALA A 369 -8.49 -0.58 -5.96
C ALA A 369 -8.70 0.94 -5.84
N LEU A 370 -9.90 1.41 -5.46
CA LEU A 370 -10.18 2.83 -5.15
C LEU A 370 -9.32 3.33 -3.98
N ARG A 371 -8.93 2.45 -3.03
CA ARG A 371 -8.06 2.78 -1.90
C ARG A 371 -6.70 3.36 -2.32
N TYR A 372 -6.27 3.07 -3.55
CA TYR A 372 -4.98 3.51 -4.07
C TYR A 372 -5.10 4.72 -5.02
N GLU A 373 -6.29 5.31 -5.18
CA GLU A 373 -6.43 6.57 -5.90
C GLU A 373 -5.87 7.74 -5.07
N ASN A 374 -5.08 8.59 -5.70
CA ASN A 374 -4.58 9.83 -5.10
C ASN A 374 -5.55 10.98 -5.41
N THR A 375 -6.42 11.31 -4.46
CA THR A 375 -7.42 12.39 -4.60
C THR A 375 -6.79 13.79 -4.66
N GLU A 376 -5.65 14.02 -3.99
CA GLU A 376 -5.07 15.37 -3.85
C GLU A 376 -4.39 15.93 -5.12
N LYS A 377 -4.08 15.10 -6.13
CA LYS A 377 -3.33 15.53 -7.34
C LYS A 377 -4.06 15.35 -8.67
N GLN A 378 -5.29 14.82 -8.65
CA GLN A 378 -6.04 14.47 -9.87
C GLN A 378 -6.95 15.59 -10.39
N SER A 379 -7.21 16.62 -9.58
CA SER A 379 -8.14 17.71 -9.91
C SER A 379 -7.74 18.58 -11.11
N GLU A 380 -6.49 18.51 -11.59
CA GLU A 380 -6.01 19.43 -12.64
C GLU A 380 -5.79 18.81 -14.03
N ASN A 381 -5.65 17.48 -14.18
CA ASN A 381 -5.07 16.94 -15.42
C ASN A 381 -5.92 15.97 -16.28
N ASP A 382 -6.90 15.21 -15.75
CA ASP A 382 -7.84 14.41 -16.57
C ASP A 382 -8.94 13.71 -15.69
N PRO A 383 -10.04 14.38 -15.31
CA PRO A 383 -11.05 13.80 -14.40
C PRO A 383 -11.85 12.64 -15.02
N ASP A 384 -11.90 12.53 -16.35
CA ASP A 384 -12.72 11.54 -17.05
C ASP A 384 -12.12 10.13 -17.06
N ASN A 385 -10.84 9.98 -16.68
CA ASN A 385 -10.11 8.72 -16.73
C ASN A 385 -9.77 8.12 -15.35
N SER A 386 -10.35 8.65 -14.26
CA SER A 386 -10.23 8.02 -12.94
C SER A 386 -11.03 6.71 -12.86
N LEU A 387 -10.63 5.81 -11.95
CA LEU A 387 -11.36 4.57 -11.69
C LEU A 387 -12.73 4.87 -11.07
N SER A 388 -12.79 5.85 -10.17
CA SER A 388 -14.01 6.34 -9.55
C SER A 388 -15.04 6.81 -10.58
N SER A 389 -14.66 7.70 -11.51
CA SER A 389 -15.56 8.21 -12.55
C SER A 389 -16.00 7.10 -13.51
N PHE A 390 -15.10 6.19 -13.87
CA PHE A 390 -15.40 5.02 -14.69
C PHE A 390 -16.45 4.11 -14.05
N LEU A 391 -16.27 3.72 -12.78
CA LEU A 391 -17.21 2.85 -12.07
C LEU A 391 -18.59 3.51 -11.93
N VAL A 392 -18.64 4.79 -11.58
CA VAL A 392 -19.88 5.56 -11.49
C VAL A 392 -20.60 5.62 -12.84
N SER A 393 -19.87 5.92 -13.91
CA SER A 393 -20.41 6.00 -15.27
C SER A 393 -20.95 4.63 -15.75
N ARG A 394 -20.21 3.54 -15.50
CA ARG A 394 -20.67 2.18 -15.85
C ARG A 394 -21.89 1.76 -15.03
N ALA A 395 -21.93 2.08 -13.74
CA ALA A 395 -23.05 1.77 -12.87
C ALA A 395 -24.33 2.49 -13.30
N ALA A 396 -24.25 3.77 -13.70
CA ALA A 396 -25.40 4.52 -14.19
C ALA A 396 -26.05 3.89 -15.45
N ASN A 397 -25.31 3.11 -16.23
CA ASN A 397 -25.77 2.48 -17.46
C ASN A 397 -26.12 0.98 -17.31
N SER A 398 -25.94 0.38 -16.13
CA SER A 398 -26.18 -1.05 -15.90
C SER A 398 -26.76 -1.31 -14.52
N LYS A 399 -28.00 -1.84 -14.48
CA LYS A 399 -28.72 -2.16 -13.24
C LYS A 399 -27.94 -3.12 -12.35
N ASN A 400 -27.29 -4.13 -12.93
CA ASN A 400 -26.53 -5.12 -12.17
C ASN A 400 -25.27 -4.52 -11.54
N ILE A 401 -24.49 -3.74 -12.32
CA ILE A 401 -23.30 -3.05 -11.79
C ILE A 401 -23.72 -2.03 -10.74
N CYS A 402 -24.81 -1.28 -10.97
CA CYS A 402 -25.39 -0.35 -10.03
C CYS A 402 -25.70 -1.00 -8.68
N ASN A 403 -26.42 -2.14 -8.69
CA ASN A 403 -26.76 -2.89 -7.50
C ASN A 403 -25.51 -3.33 -6.72
N TYR A 404 -24.57 -4.02 -7.38
CA TYR A 404 -23.40 -4.55 -6.68
C TYR A 404 -22.43 -3.46 -6.23
N LEU A 405 -22.23 -2.39 -7.03
CA LEU A 405 -21.38 -1.26 -6.63
C LEU A 405 -21.92 -0.58 -5.37
N TYR A 406 -23.25 -0.37 -5.28
CA TYR A 406 -23.88 0.20 -4.10
C TYR A 406 -23.58 -0.62 -2.84
N TRP A 407 -23.82 -1.93 -2.89
CA TRP A 407 -23.60 -2.81 -1.74
C TRP A 407 -22.14 -2.95 -1.36
N TYR A 408 -21.23 -3.02 -2.33
CA TYR A 408 -19.79 -3.10 -2.06
C TYR A 408 -19.26 -1.82 -1.41
N LEU A 409 -19.66 -0.64 -1.91
CA LEU A 409 -19.28 0.63 -1.29
C LEU A 409 -19.85 0.76 0.12
N LEU A 410 -21.11 0.36 0.35
CA LEU A 410 -21.75 0.44 1.67
C LEU A 410 -20.99 -0.37 2.73
N VAL A 411 -20.63 -1.61 2.39
CA VAL A 411 -19.85 -2.49 3.28
C VAL A 411 -18.50 -1.87 3.65
N GLU A 412 -17.80 -1.27 2.68
CA GLU A 412 -16.50 -0.64 2.91
C GLU A 412 -16.59 0.66 3.73
N ILE A 413 -17.66 1.43 3.55
CA ILE A 413 -17.94 2.63 4.35
C ILE A 413 -18.18 2.25 5.82
N GLU A 414 -18.94 1.20 6.08
CA GLU A 414 -19.22 0.72 7.44
C GLU A 414 -17.99 0.09 8.10
N ASP A 415 -17.19 -0.66 7.36
CA ASP A 415 -15.97 -1.30 7.87
C ASP A 415 -14.86 -0.29 8.18
N SER A 416 -14.67 0.71 7.31
CA SER A 416 -13.55 1.65 7.35
C SER A 416 -14.02 3.11 7.25
N PRO A 417 -14.77 3.63 8.24
CA PRO A 417 -15.37 4.97 8.17
C PRO A 417 -14.34 6.12 8.11
N LYS A 418 -13.09 5.87 8.48
CA LYS A 418 -11.99 6.84 8.35
C LYS A 418 -11.50 7.01 6.91
N ASN A 419 -11.78 6.04 6.03
CA ASN A 419 -11.37 6.09 4.64
C ASN A 419 -12.44 6.81 3.80
N LEU A 420 -12.24 8.11 3.60
CA LEU A 420 -13.23 8.97 2.97
C LEU A 420 -13.45 8.69 1.48
N ILE A 421 -12.53 7.98 0.80
CA ILE A 421 -12.64 7.72 -0.64
C ILE A 421 -13.94 7.00 -1.00
N PHE A 422 -14.36 6.02 -0.19
CA PHE A 422 -15.57 5.25 -0.48
C PHE A 422 -16.82 6.09 -0.31
N SER A 423 -16.85 6.96 0.71
CA SER A 423 -17.95 7.90 0.91
C SER A 423 -18.01 8.97 -0.18
N GLU A 424 -16.86 9.45 -0.67
CA GLU A 424 -16.76 10.40 -1.77
C GLU A 424 -17.28 9.79 -3.07
N VAL A 425 -16.86 8.55 -3.38
CA VAL A 425 -17.34 7.80 -4.55
C VAL A 425 -18.82 7.47 -4.43
N MET A 426 -19.31 7.09 -3.25
CA MET A 426 -20.75 6.89 -3.00
C MET A 426 -21.55 8.17 -3.22
N PHE A 427 -21.04 9.32 -2.77
CA PHE A 427 -21.67 10.62 -3.01
C PHE A 427 -21.70 10.95 -4.51
N ALA A 428 -20.58 10.79 -5.22
CA ALA A 428 -20.51 10.98 -6.67
C ALA A 428 -21.46 10.04 -7.43
N PHE A 429 -21.56 8.79 -7.00
CA PHE A 429 -22.48 7.79 -7.52
C PHE A 429 -23.94 8.21 -7.37
N GLN A 430 -24.37 8.58 -6.15
CA GLN A 430 -25.74 9.05 -5.91
C GLN A 430 -26.07 10.35 -6.63
N SER A 431 -25.11 11.28 -6.70
CA SER A 431 -25.24 12.53 -7.45
C SER A 431 -25.43 12.26 -8.93
N ASN A 432 -24.67 11.32 -9.51
CA ASN A 432 -24.80 10.94 -10.92
C ASN A 432 -26.17 10.31 -11.23
N LEU A 433 -26.64 9.39 -10.39
CA LEU A 433 -27.98 8.80 -10.55
C LEU A 433 -29.09 9.86 -10.48
N SER A 434 -28.92 10.90 -9.67
CA SER A 434 -29.92 11.97 -9.51
C SER A 434 -30.06 12.87 -10.75
N LYS A 435 -29.14 12.79 -11.71
CA LYS A 435 -29.19 13.59 -12.95
C LYS A 435 -30.30 13.14 -13.91
N THR A 436 -30.81 11.93 -13.76
CA THR A 436 -31.82 11.37 -14.67
C THR A 436 -33.05 10.87 -13.91
N PRO A 437 -34.26 10.93 -14.49
CA PRO A 437 -35.46 10.38 -13.86
C PRO A 437 -35.37 8.88 -13.58
N ALA A 438 -34.76 8.11 -14.49
CA ALA A 438 -34.53 6.67 -14.31
C ALA A 438 -33.53 6.38 -13.18
N GLY A 439 -32.52 7.23 -13.01
CA GLY A 439 -31.57 7.11 -11.91
C GLY A 439 -32.21 7.46 -10.55
N LEU A 440 -33.14 8.42 -10.49
CA LEU A 440 -33.94 8.67 -9.27
C LEU A 440 -34.76 7.44 -8.87
N GLN A 441 -35.46 6.79 -9.81
CA GLN A 441 -36.16 5.53 -9.55
C GLN A 441 -35.20 4.44 -9.05
N THR A 442 -34.00 4.38 -9.63
CA THR A 442 -32.96 3.43 -9.20
C THR A 442 -32.51 3.71 -7.76
N ARG A 443 -32.37 4.97 -7.36
CA ARG A 443 -32.08 5.34 -5.96
C ARG A 443 -33.20 4.90 -5.01
N ASP A 444 -34.45 5.08 -5.41
CA ASP A 444 -35.60 4.64 -4.61
C ASP A 444 -35.60 3.11 -4.44
N VAL A 445 -35.27 2.37 -5.51
CA VAL A 445 -35.10 0.91 -5.45
C VAL A 445 -33.99 0.52 -4.48
N LEU A 446 -32.81 1.15 -4.55
CA LEU A 446 -31.69 0.88 -3.62
C LEU A 446 -32.07 1.20 -2.17
N ALA A 447 -32.82 2.28 -1.93
CA ALA A 447 -33.31 2.64 -0.60
C ALA A 447 -34.31 1.60 -0.05
N LYS A 448 -35.24 1.11 -0.88
CA LYS A 448 -36.17 0.03 -0.52
C LYS A 448 -35.42 -1.28 -0.22
N GLN A 449 -34.41 -1.62 -1.02
CA GLN A 449 -33.53 -2.75 -0.76
C GLN A 449 -32.79 -2.63 0.58
N ALA A 450 -32.24 -1.44 0.89
CA ALA A 450 -31.58 -1.18 2.17
C ALA A 450 -32.54 -1.38 3.35
N SER A 451 -33.78 -0.86 3.24
CA SER A 451 -34.83 -1.05 4.24
C SER A 451 -35.20 -2.53 4.44
N LEU A 452 -35.31 -3.30 3.35
CA LEU A 452 -35.56 -4.74 3.42
C LEU A 452 -34.46 -5.46 4.22
N ILE A 453 -33.19 -5.17 3.94
CA ILE A 453 -32.05 -5.77 4.65
C ILE A 453 -32.05 -5.35 6.13
N GLU A 454 -32.34 -4.09 6.44
CA GLU A 454 -32.43 -3.61 7.82
C GLU A 454 -33.53 -4.33 8.60
N ASN A 455 -34.68 -4.57 7.99
CA ASN A 455 -35.79 -5.32 8.60
C ASN A 455 -35.41 -6.79 8.85
N LEU A 456 -34.75 -7.45 7.88
CA LEU A 456 -34.23 -8.80 8.08
C LEU A 456 -33.18 -8.86 9.21
N LEU A 457 -32.34 -7.84 9.33
CA LEU A 457 -31.36 -7.73 10.42
C LEU A 457 -32.05 -7.59 11.79
N LYS A 458 -33.09 -6.74 11.90
CA LYS A 458 -33.91 -6.61 13.13
C LYS A 458 -34.55 -7.94 13.53
N ILE A 459 -35.14 -8.65 12.56
CA ILE A 459 -35.73 -9.97 12.78
C ILE A 459 -34.67 -10.98 13.23
N SER A 460 -33.51 -11.02 12.58
CA SER A 460 -32.42 -11.93 12.95
C SER A 460 -31.95 -11.70 14.38
N LYS A 461 -31.80 -10.43 14.80
CA LYS A 461 -31.45 -10.07 16.18
C LYS A 461 -32.54 -10.49 17.18
N ALA A 462 -33.81 -10.32 16.84
CA ALA A 462 -34.93 -10.77 17.67
C ALA A 462 -34.94 -12.30 17.86
N ILE A 463 -34.68 -13.07 16.79
CA ILE A 463 -34.59 -14.53 16.84
C ILE A 463 -33.40 -14.99 17.70
N GLN A 464 -32.24 -14.34 17.56
CA GLN A 464 -31.06 -14.63 18.40
C GLN A 464 -31.34 -14.35 19.88
N ALA A 465 -32.03 -13.25 20.20
CA ALA A 465 -32.42 -12.89 21.56
C ALA A 465 -33.52 -13.79 22.17
N TYR A 466 -34.40 -14.38 21.34
CA TYR A 466 -35.49 -15.22 21.81
C TYR A 466 -34.98 -16.48 22.53
N ARG A 467 -35.39 -16.67 23.79
CA ARG A 467 -35.07 -17.87 24.57
C ARG A 467 -36.10 -18.96 24.31
N GLY A 468 -35.71 -20.04 23.64
CA GLY A 468 -36.59 -21.17 23.40
C GLY A 468 -35.97 -22.22 22.48
N THR A 469 -36.69 -23.33 22.32
CA THR A 469 -36.29 -24.40 21.39
C THR A 469 -36.35 -23.90 19.94
N ARG A 470 -35.61 -24.57 19.04
CA ARG A 470 -35.62 -24.25 17.61
C ARG A 470 -37.02 -24.22 17.02
N LYS A 471 -37.91 -25.15 17.41
CA LYS A 471 -39.31 -25.17 16.96
C LYS A 471 -40.05 -23.88 17.34
N LYS A 472 -39.93 -23.43 18.60
CA LYS A 472 -40.54 -22.17 19.06
C LYS A 472 -39.95 -20.95 18.34
N LYS A 473 -38.64 -20.93 18.08
CA LYS A 473 -38.00 -19.87 17.29
C LYS A 473 -38.52 -19.80 15.85
N ILE A 474 -38.78 -20.95 15.22
CA ILE A 474 -39.36 -21.00 13.87
C ILE A 474 -40.78 -20.44 13.86
N GLU A 475 -41.63 -20.82 14.83
CA GLU A 475 -42.97 -20.26 14.92
C GLU A 475 -42.95 -18.76 15.21
N TYR A 476 -42.06 -18.30 16.10
CA TYR A 476 -41.87 -16.87 16.35
C TYR A 476 -41.37 -16.11 15.11
N LEU A 477 -40.48 -16.69 14.31
CA LEU A 477 -40.08 -16.11 13.01
C LEU A 477 -41.28 -15.95 12.07
N LYS A 478 -42.13 -16.98 11.96
CA LYS A 478 -43.34 -16.93 11.12
C LYS A 478 -44.31 -15.84 11.60
N GLU A 479 -44.49 -15.71 12.91
CA GLU A 479 -45.31 -14.64 13.51
C GLU A 479 -44.75 -13.24 13.17
N LEU A 480 -43.43 -13.04 13.31
CA LEU A 480 -42.78 -11.77 12.98
C LEU A 480 -42.92 -11.40 11.49
N LEU A 481 -42.87 -12.39 10.60
CA LEU A 481 -43.03 -12.18 9.15
C LEU A 481 -44.48 -11.91 8.73
N ARG A 482 -45.45 -12.50 9.44
CA ARG A 482 -46.89 -12.24 9.24
C ARG A 482 -47.34 -10.89 9.81
N ASN A 483 -46.62 -10.38 10.81
CA ASN A 483 -46.95 -9.10 11.42
C ASN A 483 -46.62 -7.94 10.46
N ASP A 484 -47.59 -7.05 10.25
CA ASP A 484 -47.46 -5.89 9.36
C ASP A 484 -46.42 -4.84 9.82
N THR A 485 -45.87 -4.98 11.04
CA THR A 485 -44.81 -4.11 11.58
C THR A 485 -43.66 -3.88 10.58
N TYR A 486 -43.29 -4.91 9.81
CA TYR A 486 -42.23 -4.81 8.80
C TYR A 486 -42.75 -4.84 7.36
N SER A 487 -44.06 -5.06 7.15
CA SER A 487 -44.70 -5.18 5.84
C SER A 487 -43.98 -6.14 4.87
N LEU A 488 -43.47 -7.27 5.40
CA LEU A 488 -42.64 -8.21 4.64
C LEU A 488 -43.43 -9.33 3.96
N SER A 489 -44.68 -9.57 4.37
CA SER A 489 -45.53 -10.59 3.76
C SER A 489 -45.86 -10.23 2.30
N ARG A 490 -46.07 -8.94 2.00
CA ARG A 490 -46.28 -8.43 0.64
C ARG A 490 -45.81 -6.99 0.53
N PHE A 491 -45.04 -6.69 -0.50
CA PHE A 491 -44.54 -5.35 -0.80
C PHE A 491 -44.47 -5.14 -2.32
N GLU A 492 -44.22 -3.89 -2.75
CA GLU A 492 -44.03 -3.55 -4.17
C GLU A 492 -42.87 -4.35 -4.78
N ALA A 493 -43.00 -4.77 -6.05
CA ALA A 493 -41.96 -5.53 -6.72
C ALA A 493 -40.58 -4.86 -6.60
N LEU A 494 -39.59 -5.61 -6.14
CA LEU A 494 -38.26 -5.14 -5.83
C LEU A 494 -37.22 -6.14 -6.33
N PRO A 495 -36.20 -5.72 -7.12
CA PRO A 495 -35.09 -6.60 -7.44
C PRO A 495 -34.32 -6.97 -6.16
N LEU A 496 -33.95 -8.24 -6.03
CA LEU A 496 -33.27 -8.72 -4.84
C LEU A 496 -31.80 -8.26 -4.83
N PRO A 497 -31.25 -7.73 -3.71
CA PRO A 497 -29.85 -7.32 -3.61
C PRO A 497 -28.85 -8.41 -4.05
N LEU A 498 -29.09 -9.65 -3.59
CA LEU A 498 -28.24 -10.80 -3.85
C LEU A 498 -28.21 -11.19 -5.34
N ASP A 499 -29.35 -11.05 -6.02
CA ASP A 499 -29.53 -11.37 -7.43
C ASP A 499 -30.50 -10.37 -8.07
N PRO A 500 -29.99 -9.26 -8.65
CA PRO A 500 -30.82 -8.22 -9.23
C PRO A 500 -31.60 -8.67 -10.48
N SER A 501 -31.37 -9.89 -10.98
CA SER A 501 -32.21 -10.49 -12.04
C SER A 501 -33.53 -11.07 -11.52
N ILE A 502 -33.68 -11.22 -10.20
CA ILE A 502 -34.87 -11.77 -9.56
C ILE A 502 -35.66 -10.65 -8.90
N GLU A 503 -36.91 -10.47 -9.32
CA GLU A 503 -37.85 -9.53 -8.71
C GLU A 503 -38.75 -10.24 -7.70
N VAL A 504 -38.76 -9.72 -6.47
CA VAL A 504 -39.53 -10.26 -5.35
C VAL A 504 -40.62 -9.30 -4.91
N CYS A 505 -41.75 -9.84 -4.45
CA CYS A 505 -42.92 -9.05 -4.02
C CYS A 505 -43.43 -9.40 -2.62
N GLY A 506 -42.70 -10.24 -1.88
CA GLY A 506 -43.10 -10.70 -0.55
C GLY A 506 -42.21 -11.83 -0.03
N ILE A 507 -42.43 -12.21 1.22
CA ILE A 507 -41.82 -13.39 1.87
C ILE A 507 -42.94 -14.35 2.23
N HIS A 508 -42.79 -15.63 1.85
CA HIS A 508 -43.72 -16.69 2.23
C HIS A 508 -43.37 -17.25 3.63
N PRO A 509 -44.13 -16.90 4.70
CA PRO A 509 -43.69 -17.18 6.07
C PRO A 509 -43.60 -18.68 6.35
N ASP A 510 -44.53 -19.49 5.83
CA ASP A 510 -44.60 -20.92 6.11
C ASP A 510 -43.42 -21.72 5.55
N GLY A 511 -42.74 -21.20 4.52
CA GLY A 511 -41.52 -21.78 3.96
C GLY A 511 -40.23 -21.34 4.67
N CYS A 512 -40.32 -20.41 5.62
CA CYS A 512 -39.17 -19.88 6.33
C CYS A 512 -38.78 -20.78 7.52
N SER A 513 -37.48 -20.80 7.86
CA SER A 513 -36.98 -21.61 8.98
C SER A 513 -35.68 -21.04 9.57
N VAL A 514 -35.22 -21.61 10.68
CA VAL A 514 -33.96 -21.23 11.35
C VAL A 514 -32.99 -22.41 11.29
N PHE A 515 -31.74 -22.19 10.89
CA PHE A 515 -30.73 -23.26 10.83
C PHE A 515 -30.25 -23.68 12.23
N LYS A 516 -29.82 -24.94 12.36
CA LYS A 516 -29.24 -25.48 13.60
C LYS A 516 -27.75 -25.12 13.65
N SER A 517 -27.45 -23.85 13.91
CA SER A 517 -26.08 -23.30 14.05
C SER A 517 -26.03 -22.27 15.19
N THR A 518 -24.84 -22.01 15.72
CA THR A 518 -24.59 -21.04 16.81
C THR A 518 -25.15 -19.66 16.48
N MET A 519 -24.92 -19.16 15.26
CA MET A 519 -25.39 -17.84 14.82
C MET A 519 -26.85 -17.83 14.34
N GLN A 520 -27.52 -18.99 14.35
CA GLN A 520 -28.94 -19.16 13.98
C GLN A 520 -29.36 -18.46 12.67
N PRO A 521 -28.69 -18.73 11.53
CA PRO A 521 -29.07 -18.15 10.24
C PRO A 521 -30.54 -18.39 9.88
N LEU A 522 -31.15 -17.44 9.19
CA LEU A 522 -32.54 -17.51 8.75
C LEU A 522 -32.62 -18.03 7.31
N ARG A 523 -33.42 -19.07 7.07
CA ARG A 523 -33.86 -19.42 5.72
C ARG A 523 -35.10 -18.61 5.40
N ILE A 524 -34.98 -17.67 4.46
CA ILE A 524 -36.06 -16.81 4.00
C ILE A 524 -36.50 -17.28 2.62
N LEU A 525 -37.81 -17.49 2.43
CA LEU A 525 -38.39 -17.90 1.15
C LEU A 525 -39.09 -16.69 0.52
N PHE A 526 -38.44 -16.02 -0.44
CA PHE A 526 -39.07 -14.94 -1.17
C PHE A 526 -40.08 -15.45 -2.19
N GLN A 527 -41.15 -14.68 -2.38
CA GLN A 527 -42.09 -14.86 -3.48
C GLN A 527 -41.69 -13.93 -4.64
N CYS A 528 -41.54 -14.52 -5.82
CA CYS A 528 -41.20 -13.80 -7.03
C CYS A 528 -42.46 -13.27 -7.74
N THR A 529 -42.28 -12.27 -8.60
CA THR A 529 -43.38 -11.69 -9.40
C THR A 529 -43.99 -12.67 -10.40
N ASP A 530 -43.23 -13.67 -10.85
CA ASP A 530 -43.67 -14.75 -11.73
C ASP A 530 -44.40 -15.91 -11.00
N GLY A 531 -44.58 -15.79 -9.68
CA GLY A 531 -45.20 -16.81 -8.84
C GLY A 531 -44.25 -17.91 -8.35
N SER A 532 -43.00 -17.92 -8.80
CA SER A 532 -41.96 -18.81 -8.27
C SER A 532 -41.49 -18.38 -6.88
N THR A 533 -40.59 -19.17 -6.27
CA THR A 533 -40.00 -18.83 -4.97
C THR A 533 -38.48 -18.83 -5.06
N TYR A 534 -37.85 -17.91 -4.34
CA TYR A 534 -36.39 -17.76 -4.30
C TYR A 534 -35.89 -17.84 -2.85
N PRO A 535 -35.37 -19.01 -2.41
CA PRO A 535 -34.89 -19.17 -1.05
C PRO A 535 -33.49 -18.58 -0.87
N ILE A 536 -33.28 -17.85 0.22
CA ILE A 536 -31.98 -17.37 0.67
C ILE A 536 -31.70 -17.79 2.11
N ILE A 537 -30.43 -17.76 2.49
CA ILE A 537 -29.96 -17.82 3.87
C ILE A 537 -29.48 -16.42 4.24
N PHE A 538 -30.14 -15.79 5.21
CA PHE A 538 -29.68 -14.54 5.80
C PHE A 538 -28.85 -14.85 7.05
N LYS A 539 -27.62 -14.36 7.10
CA LYS A 539 -26.68 -14.56 8.21
C LYS A 539 -26.41 -13.23 8.90
N ASN A 540 -26.36 -13.27 10.23
CA ASN A 540 -26.00 -12.15 11.09
C ASN A 540 -25.05 -12.64 12.19
N GLY A 541 -23.91 -11.99 12.34
CA GLY A 541 -22.81 -12.37 13.23
C GLY A 541 -21.57 -12.94 12.53
N ASP A 542 -21.62 -13.14 11.22
CA ASP A 542 -20.54 -13.69 10.40
C ASP A 542 -20.10 -12.65 9.34
N ASP A 543 -18.80 -12.55 9.07
CA ASP A 543 -18.26 -11.74 7.97
C ASP A 543 -18.26 -12.57 6.67
N LEU A 544 -19.20 -12.28 5.77
CA LEU A 544 -19.36 -13.00 4.51
C LEU A 544 -18.44 -12.51 3.38
N ARG A 545 -17.61 -11.49 3.59
CA ARG A 545 -16.72 -10.98 2.55
C ARG A 545 -15.70 -12.03 2.12
N GLN A 546 -15.28 -12.89 3.04
CA GLN A 546 -14.38 -14.00 2.76
C GLN A 546 -15.04 -15.03 1.83
N ASP A 547 -16.23 -15.52 2.19
CA ASP A 547 -16.99 -16.44 1.35
C ASP A 547 -17.33 -15.83 -0.01
N GLN A 548 -17.71 -14.56 -0.02
CA GLN A 548 -18.01 -13.83 -1.25
C GLN A 548 -16.79 -13.76 -2.18
N LEU A 549 -15.61 -13.45 -1.65
CA LEU A 549 -14.37 -13.46 -2.44
C LEU A 549 -14.10 -14.85 -3.03
N VAL A 550 -14.22 -15.92 -2.23
CA VAL A 550 -13.97 -17.28 -2.71
C VAL A 550 -14.93 -17.68 -3.82
N ILE A 551 -16.24 -17.43 -3.63
CA ILE A 551 -17.25 -17.71 -4.65
C ILE A 551 -17.03 -16.87 -5.90
N GLN A 552 -16.65 -15.60 -5.79
CA GLN A 552 -16.35 -14.76 -6.94
C GLN A 552 -15.17 -15.32 -7.74
N ILE A 553 -14.09 -15.73 -7.06
CA ILE A 553 -12.94 -16.37 -7.72
C ILE A 553 -13.33 -17.73 -8.33
N LEU A 554 -14.22 -18.49 -7.67
CA LEU A 554 -14.75 -19.74 -8.23
C LEU A 554 -15.56 -19.51 -9.51
N ILE A 555 -16.42 -18.48 -9.55
CA ILE A 555 -17.18 -18.08 -10.75
C ILE A 555 -16.20 -17.67 -11.87
N LEU A 556 -15.16 -16.91 -11.54
CA LEU A 556 -14.12 -16.55 -12.50
C LEU A 556 -13.42 -17.79 -13.07
N MET A 557 -12.97 -18.71 -12.20
CA MET A 557 -12.31 -19.96 -12.61
C MET A 557 -13.23 -20.79 -13.50
N ASP A 558 -14.51 -20.94 -13.14
CA ASP A 558 -15.51 -21.63 -13.97
C ASP A 558 -15.66 -20.99 -15.35
N ASN A 559 -15.71 -19.65 -15.43
CA ASN A 559 -15.78 -18.94 -16.69
C ASN A 559 -14.51 -19.10 -17.54
N LEU A 560 -13.32 -19.10 -16.93
CA LEU A 560 -12.04 -19.35 -17.62
C LEU A 560 -12.01 -20.76 -18.20
N LEU A 561 -12.46 -21.76 -17.42
CA LEU A 561 -12.54 -23.14 -17.86
C LEU A 561 -13.54 -23.31 -19.02
N LYS A 562 -14.70 -22.67 -18.94
CA LYS A 562 -15.70 -22.66 -20.03
C LYS A 562 -15.18 -21.99 -21.29
N LYS A 563 -14.37 -20.92 -21.19
CA LYS A 563 -13.67 -20.31 -22.34
C LYS A 563 -12.72 -21.31 -23.03
N GLU A 564 -12.08 -22.19 -22.27
CA GLU A 564 -11.26 -23.31 -22.77
C GLU A 564 -12.10 -24.56 -23.16
N LYS A 565 -13.44 -24.43 -23.25
CA LYS A 565 -14.39 -25.52 -23.55
C LYS A 565 -14.40 -26.67 -22.53
N LEU A 566 -13.95 -26.40 -21.30
CA LEU A 566 -14.01 -27.35 -20.18
C LEU A 566 -15.15 -26.97 -19.23
N ASP A 567 -16.34 -27.54 -19.46
CA ASP A 567 -17.47 -27.42 -18.53
C ASP A 567 -17.38 -28.50 -17.44
N LEU A 568 -17.06 -28.07 -16.22
CA LEU A 568 -16.97 -28.94 -15.04
C LEU A 568 -18.29 -29.07 -14.27
N LYS A 569 -19.40 -28.54 -14.80
CA LYS A 569 -20.71 -28.60 -14.12
C LYS A 569 -20.63 -28.03 -12.69
N LEU A 570 -19.92 -26.92 -12.51
CA LEU A 570 -19.88 -26.23 -11.23
C LEU A 570 -21.21 -25.50 -10.98
N LYS A 571 -21.67 -25.48 -9.72
CA LYS A 571 -22.84 -24.71 -9.27
C LYS A 571 -22.40 -23.65 -8.24
N PRO A 572 -21.73 -22.57 -8.67
CA PRO A 572 -21.47 -21.44 -7.79
C PRO A 572 -22.80 -20.82 -7.33
N TYR A 573 -23.04 -20.81 -6.02
CA TYR A 573 -24.17 -20.12 -5.43
C TYR A 573 -23.81 -18.67 -5.13
N ARG A 574 -24.79 -17.76 -5.14
CA ARG A 574 -24.52 -16.33 -4.91
C ARG A 574 -24.32 -16.01 -3.43
N ILE A 575 -23.41 -15.07 -3.15
CA ILE A 575 -23.17 -14.51 -1.82
C ILE A 575 -23.07 -12.99 -1.96
N LEU A 576 -23.71 -12.27 -1.05
CA LEU A 576 -23.57 -10.83 -0.92
C LEU A 576 -23.49 -10.45 0.56
N ALA A 577 -22.33 -9.94 0.97
CA ALA A 577 -22.20 -9.17 2.19
C ALA A 577 -23.00 -7.88 2.03
N THR A 578 -23.89 -7.62 2.97
CA THR A 578 -24.69 -6.38 3.00
C THR A 578 -24.24 -5.43 4.12
N GLY A 579 -23.32 -5.90 4.97
CA GLY A 579 -22.58 -5.13 5.97
C GLY A 579 -21.37 -5.95 6.45
N PRO A 580 -20.56 -5.43 7.39
CA PRO A 580 -19.35 -6.10 7.88
C PRO A 580 -19.60 -7.41 8.65
N THR A 581 -20.81 -7.60 9.19
CA THR A 581 -21.18 -8.75 10.03
C THR A 581 -22.47 -9.43 9.61
N HIS A 582 -23.01 -9.09 8.44
CA HIS A 582 -24.23 -9.69 7.93
C HIS A 582 -24.28 -9.72 6.40
N GLY A 583 -25.10 -10.62 5.88
CA GLY A 583 -25.37 -10.71 4.46
C GLY A 583 -26.25 -11.88 4.10
N ALA A 584 -26.35 -12.13 2.80
CA ALA A 584 -27.23 -13.13 2.22
C ALA A 584 -26.43 -14.14 1.37
N VAL A 585 -26.88 -15.38 1.42
CA VAL A 585 -26.37 -16.50 0.63
C VAL A 585 -27.54 -17.14 -0.10
N GLN A 586 -27.38 -17.48 -1.37
CA GLN A 586 -28.40 -18.20 -2.13
C GLN A 586 -28.56 -19.61 -1.55
N PHE A 587 -29.78 -20.02 -1.27
CA PHE A 587 -30.04 -21.40 -0.85
C PHE A 587 -30.19 -22.29 -2.07
N VAL A 588 -29.25 -23.23 -2.25
CA VAL A 588 -29.34 -24.28 -3.28
C VAL A 588 -29.95 -25.53 -2.64
N PRO A 589 -31.10 -26.03 -3.13
CA PRO A 589 -31.68 -27.29 -2.66
C PRO A 589 -30.67 -28.44 -2.80
N SER A 590 -30.20 -28.95 -1.66
CA SER A 590 -29.10 -29.90 -1.57
C SER A 590 -29.11 -30.62 -0.23
N ARG A 591 -28.31 -31.69 -0.13
CA ARG A 591 -28.08 -32.47 1.09
C ARG A 591 -26.59 -32.44 1.43
N THR A 592 -26.25 -32.49 2.71
CA THR A 592 -24.85 -32.66 3.11
C THR A 592 -24.40 -34.07 2.81
N LEU A 593 -23.11 -34.25 2.52
CA LEU A 593 -22.55 -35.58 2.31
C LEU A 593 -22.72 -36.42 3.59
N ALA A 594 -22.66 -35.79 4.77
CA ALA A 594 -22.93 -36.46 6.04
C ALA A 594 -24.36 -37.03 6.12
N SER A 595 -25.38 -36.27 5.70
CA SER A 595 -26.76 -36.76 5.70
C SER A 595 -26.98 -37.83 4.63
N VAL A 596 -26.36 -37.68 3.46
CA VAL A 596 -26.40 -38.69 2.39
C VAL A 596 -25.80 -40.01 2.88
N LEU A 597 -24.61 -39.99 3.48
CA LEU A 597 -23.97 -41.21 3.98
C LEU A 597 -24.79 -41.86 5.11
N LEU A 598 -25.42 -41.07 5.98
CA LEU A 598 -26.26 -41.61 7.04
C LEU A 598 -27.54 -42.26 6.51
N GLU A 599 -28.23 -41.62 5.57
CA GLU A 599 -29.49 -42.11 4.99
C GLU A 599 -29.31 -43.28 4.00
N TYR A 600 -28.16 -43.33 3.32
CA TYR A 600 -27.89 -44.28 2.23
C TYR A 600 -26.80 -45.30 2.59
N HIS A 601 -26.74 -45.72 3.86
CA HIS A 601 -25.87 -46.78 4.36
C HIS A 601 -24.37 -46.61 4.00
N GLY A 602 -23.88 -45.37 4.06
CA GLY A 602 -22.50 -45.02 3.75
C GLY A 602 -22.17 -44.94 2.27
N SER A 603 -23.17 -44.93 1.37
CA SER A 603 -22.93 -44.98 -0.08
C SER A 603 -23.54 -43.79 -0.83
N VAL A 604 -22.66 -42.93 -1.37
CA VAL A 604 -23.03 -41.87 -2.33
C VAL A 604 -23.60 -42.48 -3.61
N LEU A 605 -23.05 -43.62 -4.04
CA LEU A 605 -23.49 -44.32 -5.25
C LEU A 605 -24.95 -44.77 -5.13
N SER A 606 -25.37 -45.26 -3.95
CA SER A 606 -26.77 -45.63 -3.68
C SER A 606 -27.72 -44.44 -3.77
N PHE A 607 -27.32 -43.29 -3.22
CA PHE A 607 -28.08 -42.05 -3.35
C PHE A 607 -28.27 -41.64 -4.81
N LEU A 608 -27.18 -41.61 -5.58
CA LEU A 608 -27.24 -41.23 -7.00
C LEU A 608 -28.13 -42.19 -7.80
N ARG A 609 -28.09 -43.49 -7.50
CA ARG A 609 -28.95 -44.51 -8.12
C ARG A 609 -30.42 -44.34 -7.79
N GLU A 610 -30.76 -44.09 -6.52
CA GLU A 610 -32.16 -43.91 -6.13
C GLU A 610 -32.76 -42.63 -6.73
N LYS A 611 -32.00 -41.53 -6.73
CA LYS A 611 -32.49 -40.25 -7.27
C LYS A 611 -32.48 -40.16 -8.78
N ASN A 612 -31.61 -40.93 -9.45
CA ASN A 612 -31.45 -40.92 -10.90
C ASN A 612 -31.35 -42.34 -11.47
N PRO A 613 -32.39 -43.17 -11.33
CA PRO A 613 -32.38 -44.53 -11.85
C PRO A 613 -32.36 -44.53 -13.38
N SER A 614 -31.66 -45.49 -13.97
CA SER A 614 -31.67 -45.70 -15.42
C SER A 614 -31.46 -47.16 -15.78
N ASP A 615 -32.40 -47.72 -16.53
CA ASP A 615 -32.36 -49.10 -17.05
C ASP A 615 -31.65 -49.20 -18.42
N ARG A 616 -31.10 -48.09 -18.92
CA ARG A 616 -30.34 -48.10 -20.17
C ARG A 616 -29.11 -48.99 -20.03
N SER A 617 -28.82 -49.81 -21.04
CA SER A 617 -27.64 -50.69 -21.10
C SER A 617 -26.30 -49.94 -20.93
N GLU A 618 -26.27 -48.65 -21.24
CA GLU A 618 -25.10 -47.76 -21.10
C GLU A 618 -24.95 -47.17 -19.68
N ALA A 619 -25.98 -47.28 -18.83
CA ALA A 619 -26.01 -46.72 -17.49
C ALA A 619 -25.25 -47.62 -16.51
N LEU A 620 -23.94 -47.41 -16.41
CA LEU A 620 -23.09 -48.10 -15.45
C LEU A 620 -23.63 -47.87 -14.02
N TYR A 621 -23.69 -48.94 -13.22
CA TYR A 621 -24.26 -48.94 -11.86
C TYR A 621 -25.75 -48.58 -11.76
N GLY A 622 -26.51 -48.58 -12.86
CA GLY A 622 -27.95 -48.26 -12.88
C GLY A 622 -28.26 -46.77 -12.66
N ILE A 623 -27.29 -45.89 -12.89
CA ILE A 623 -27.38 -44.44 -12.66
C ILE A 623 -27.47 -43.73 -14.01
N HIS A 624 -28.37 -42.76 -14.13
CA HIS A 624 -28.48 -41.95 -15.34
C HIS A 624 -27.13 -41.27 -15.68
N PRO A 625 -26.62 -41.41 -16.93
CA PRO A 625 -25.27 -40.95 -17.28
C PRO A 625 -24.99 -39.47 -16.98
N THR A 626 -25.99 -38.60 -17.13
CA THR A 626 -25.83 -37.16 -16.84
C THR A 626 -25.60 -36.88 -15.36
N ALA A 627 -26.27 -37.60 -14.46
CA ALA A 627 -26.12 -37.39 -13.01
C ALA A 627 -24.72 -37.84 -12.54
N MET A 628 -24.23 -38.97 -13.06
CA MET A 628 -22.86 -39.43 -12.78
C MET A 628 -21.82 -38.50 -13.40
N ASP A 629 -22.03 -38.00 -14.62
CA ASP A 629 -21.13 -37.03 -15.25
C ASP A 629 -21.10 -35.69 -14.50
N ASN A 630 -22.26 -35.18 -14.06
CA ASN A 630 -22.36 -34.02 -13.17
C ASN A 630 -21.52 -34.24 -11.92
N TYR A 631 -21.67 -35.40 -11.25
CA TYR A 631 -20.95 -35.72 -10.02
C TYR A 631 -19.44 -35.76 -10.23
N VAL A 632 -18.97 -36.47 -11.25
CA VAL A 632 -17.54 -36.64 -11.55
C VAL A 632 -16.89 -35.31 -11.92
N ARG A 633 -17.53 -34.52 -12.80
CA ARG A 633 -17.00 -33.23 -13.25
C ARG A 633 -16.98 -32.20 -12.14
N SER A 634 -18.08 -32.08 -11.40
CA SER A 634 -18.20 -31.07 -10.33
C SER A 634 -17.26 -31.41 -9.17
N CYS A 635 -17.16 -32.68 -8.78
CA CYS A 635 -16.17 -33.16 -7.83
C CYS A 635 -14.73 -32.80 -8.25
N ALA A 636 -14.34 -33.08 -9.50
CA ALA A 636 -13.01 -32.74 -10.00
C ALA A 636 -12.72 -31.23 -9.92
N GLY A 637 -13.65 -30.40 -10.40
CA GLY A 637 -13.48 -28.95 -10.39
C GLY A 637 -13.39 -28.37 -8.97
N TYR A 638 -14.28 -28.75 -8.05
CA TYR A 638 -14.21 -28.29 -6.67
C TYR A 638 -12.94 -28.76 -5.96
N CYS A 639 -12.46 -30.00 -6.18
CA CYS A 639 -11.23 -30.46 -5.57
C CYS A 639 -10.00 -29.67 -6.04
N VAL A 640 -9.90 -29.33 -7.33
CA VAL A 640 -8.79 -28.53 -7.86
C VAL A 640 -8.89 -27.07 -7.38
N ILE A 641 -10.07 -26.45 -7.48
CA ILE A 641 -10.26 -25.05 -7.08
C ILE A 641 -10.02 -24.88 -5.59
N THR A 642 -10.55 -25.76 -4.75
CA THR A 642 -10.33 -25.65 -3.29
C THR A 642 -8.89 -25.92 -2.89
N TYR A 643 -8.17 -26.79 -3.61
CA TYR A 643 -6.73 -26.93 -3.46
C TYR A 643 -5.99 -25.63 -3.80
N LEU A 644 -6.26 -25.02 -4.95
CA LEU A 644 -5.58 -23.79 -5.40
C LEU A 644 -5.81 -22.62 -4.43
N LEU A 645 -7.04 -22.46 -3.94
CA LEU A 645 -7.41 -21.42 -2.97
C LEU A 645 -6.99 -21.76 -1.54
N GLY A 646 -6.55 -22.99 -1.28
CA GLY A 646 -6.17 -23.47 0.05
C GLY A 646 -7.33 -23.43 1.03
N VAL A 647 -8.52 -23.84 0.61
CA VAL A 647 -9.72 -23.86 1.47
C VAL A 647 -9.57 -24.97 2.52
N GLY A 648 -9.66 -24.58 3.79
CA GLY A 648 -9.60 -25.46 4.95
C GLY A 648 -10.96 -25.97 5.41
N ASP A 649 -10.97 -26.74 6.50
CA ASP A 649 -12.19 -27.20 7.19
C ASP A 649 -13.23 -27.87 6.26
N ARG A 650 -12.75 -28.65 5.28
CA ARG A 650 -13.63 -29.47 4.44
C ARG A 650 -13.98 -30.75 5.19
N HIS A 651 -15.20 -30.82 5.69
CA HIS A 651 -15.81 -32.01 6.28
C HIS A 651 -17.18 -32.28 5.65
N PHE A 652 -17.77 -33.45 5.91
CA PHE A 652 -18.96 -33.92 5.21
C PHE A 652 -20.22 -33.05 5.37
N ASP A 653 -20.28 -32.17 6.37
CA ASP A 653 -21.37 -31.17 6.49
C ASP A 653 -21.20 -29.96 5.56
N ASN A 654 -19.95 -29.67 5.15
CA ASN A 654 -19.62 -28.56 4.23
C ASN A 654 -19.54 -29.02 2.76
N LEU A 655 -19.68 -30.33 2.51
CA LEU A 655 -19.76 -30.91 1.18
C LEU A 655 -21.22 -31.19 0.86
N LEU A 656 -21.74 -30.60 -0.20
CA LEU A 656 -23.15 -30.65 -0.58
C LEU A 656 -23.32 -31.41 -1.89
N LEU A 657 -24.40 -32.18 -1.97
CA LEU A 657 -24.81 -32.93 -3.14
C LEU A 657 -26.27 -32.63 -3.45
N THR A 658 -26.53 -32.32 -4.71
CA THR A 658 -27.88 -32.11 -5.24
C THR A 658 -28.45 -33.42 -5.78
N ASP A 659 -29.78 -33.49 -5.88
CA ASP A 659 -30.46 -34.69 -6.39
C ASP A 659 -30.10 -34.99 -7.86
N ASP A 660 -29.71 -33.98 -8.66
CA ASP A 660 -29.27 -34.14 -10.06
C ASP A 660 -27.76 -34.45 -10.22
N GLY A 661 -27.07 -34.75 -9.11
CA GLY A 661 -25.69 -35.20 -9.08
C GLY A 661 -24.64 -34.08 -9.04
N HIS A 662 -24.99 -32.80 -8.97
CA HIS A 662 -23.97 -31.76 -8.79
C HIS A 662 -23.45 -31.74 -7.36
N PHE A 663 -22.12 -31.84 -7.23
CA PHE A 663 -21.36 -31.74 -6.00
C PHE A 663 -20.76 -30.34 -5.85
N PHE A 664 -20.83 -29.75 -4.67
CA PHE A 664 -20.27 -28.43 -4.40
C PHE A 664 -19.90 -28.26 -2.94
N HIS A 665 -18.98 -27.33 -2.67
CA HIS A 665 -18.54 -26.99 -1.31
C HIS A 665 -19.29 -25.75 -0.82
N ALA A 666 -19.59 -25.69 0.47
CA ALA A 666 -20.10 -24.51 1.15
C ALA A 666 -19.23 -24.12 2.35
N ASP A 667 -19.50 -22.95 2.92
CA ASP A 667 -18.83 -22.36 4.10
C ASP A 667 -17.33 -22.19 3.89
N PHE A 668 -16.85 -21.01 3.48
CA PHE A 668 -15.43 -20.77 3.19
C PHE A 668 -14.73 -19.99 4.30
N GLY A 669 -15.13 -20.20 5.56
CA GLY A 669 -14.56 -19.53 6.73
C GLY A 669 -13.07 -19.75 6.98
N TYR A 670 -12.42 -20.69 6.29
CA TYR A 670 -10.97 -20.92 6.34
C TYR A 670 -10.36 -20.99 4.93
N ILE A 671 -9.46 -20.07 4.60
CA ILE A 671 -8.79 -20.01 3.28
C ILE A 671 -7.26 -19.88 3.41
N LEU A 672 -6.55 -19.94 2.27
CA LEU A 672 -5.11 -19.69 2.19
C LEU A 672 -4.29 -20.63 3.09
N GLY A 673 -4.67 -21.91 3.10
CA GLY A 673 -3.97 -22.98 3.81
C GLY A 673 -4.24 -23.05 5.30
N ARG A 674 -5.16 -22.23 5.82
CA ARG A 674 -5.62 -22.35 7.21
C ARG A 674 -6.58 -23.51 7.32
N ASP A 675 -6.44 -24.27 8.39
CA ASP A 675 -7.33 -25.38 8.69
C ASP A 675 -7.37 -25.54 10.22
N PRO A 676 -8.55 -25.70 10.83
CA PRO A 676 -8.64 -26.01 12.26
C PRO A 676 -8.02 -27.39 12.58
N LYS A 677 -7.84 -28.27 11.59
CA LYS A 677 -7.25 -29.60 11.76
C LYS A 677 -5.74 -29.57 11.52
N LEU A 678 -4.97 -30.11 12.46
CA LEU A 678 -3.50 -30.08 12.47
C LEU A 678 -2.81 -30.83 11.30
N PHE A 679 -3.45 -31.87 10.75
CA PHE A 679 -2.88 -32.75 9.71
C PHE A 679 -3.82 -32.94 8.51
N SER A 680 -4.44 -31.84 8.10
CA SER A 680 -5.40 -31.86 7.01
C SER A 680 -4.69 -32.07 5.66
N PRO A 681 -5.11 -33.04 4.81
CA PRO A 681 -4.51 -33.24 3.50
C PRO A 681 -4.68 -31.98 2.64
N ALA A 682 -3.71 -31.76 1.75
CA ALA A 682 -3.66 -30.55 0.93
C ALA A 682 -4.79 -30.49 -0.11
N MET A 683 -5.13 -31.62 -0.74
CA MET A 683 -6.32 -31.78 -1.57
C MET A 683 -7.40 -32.54 -0.78
N LYS A 684 -8.64 -32.09 -0.89
CA LYS A 684 -9.76 -32.60 -0.10
C LYS A 684 -10.55 -33.60 -0.94
N LEU A 685 -10.11 -34.86 -0.92
CA LEU A 685 -10.75 -35.99 -1.58
C LEU A 685 -10.90 -37.13 -0.56
N SER A 686 -12.13 -37.56 -0.27
CA SER A 686 -12.39 -38.66 0.68
C SER A 686 -12.63 -39.99 -0.03
N LYS A 687 -12.52 -41.10 0.71
CA LYS A 687 -12.79 -42.44 0.21
C LYS A 687 -14.23 -42.57 -0.29
N GLU A 688 -15.18 -42.00 0.44
CA GLU A 688 -16.61 -42.01 0.13
C GLU A 688 -16.91 -41.26 -1.17
N MET A 689 -16.16 -40.21 -1.47
CA MET A 689 -16.25 -39.50 -2.74
C MET A 689 -15.77 -40.38 -3.91
N VAL A 690 -14.67 -41.12 -3.72
CA VAL A 690 -14.14 -42.06 -4.74
C VAL A 690 -15.08 -43.27 -4.91
N GLU A 691 -15.65 -43.78 -3.82
CA GLU A 691 -16.67 -44.84 -3.86
C GLU A 691 -17.95 -44.38 -4.56
N GLY A 692 -18.31 -43.10 -4.45
CA GLY A 692 -19.38 -42.47 -5.23
C GLY A 692 -19.17 -42.56 -6.74
N MET A 693 -17.92 -42.69 -7.20
CA MET A 693 -17.57 -42.88 -8.61
C MET A 693 -17.52 -44.37 -9.02
N GLY A 694 -17.74 -45.30 -8.08
CA GLY A 694 -17.57 -46.74 -8.29
C GLY A 694 -16.20 -47.29 -7.87
N GLY A 695 -15.39 -46.50 -7.16
CA GLY A 695 -14.10 -46.92 -6.59
C GLY A 695 -12.89 -46.66 -7.49
N TYR A 696 -11.70 -47.04 -7.02
CA TYR A 696 -10.40 -46.72 -7.64
C TYR A 696 -10.19 -47.28 -9.04
N ASN A 697 -10.77 -48.45 -9.33
CA ASN A 697 -10.66 -49.10 -10.63
C ASN A 697 -11.78 -48.70 -11.59
N SER A 698 -12.68 -47.81 -11.17
CA SER A 698 -13.81 -47.38 -12.00
C SER A 698 -13.35 -46.49 -13.17
N PRO A 699 -14.02 -46.57 -14.32
CA PRO A 699 -13.76 -45.65 -15.43
C PRO A 699 -14.07 -44.19 -15.06
N PHE A 700 -15.02 -43.96 -14.14
CA PHE A 700 -15.36 -42.63 -13.66
C PHE A 700 -14.26 -42.00 -12.80
N TYR A 701 -13.56 -42.79 -11.98
CA TYR A 701 -12.41 -42.30 -11.24
C TYR A 701 -11.23 -41.94 -12.17
N GLN A 702 -11.02 -42.68 -13.25
CA GLN A 702 -10.03 -42.30 -14.27
C GLN A 702 -10.43 -41.00 -14.99
N LYS A 703 -11.71 -40.83 -15.32
CA LYS A 703 -12.24 -39.56 -15.86
C LYS A 703 -12.07 -38.40 -14.87
N PHE A 704 -12.34 -38.62 -13.58
CA PHE A 704 -12.10 -37.65 -12.53
C PHE A 704 -10.64 -37.17 -12.52
N LYS A 705 -9.67 -38.09 -12.52
CA LYS A 705 -8.25 -37.74 -12.59
C LYS A 705 -7.92 -36.92 -13.84
N SER A 706 -8.43 -37.34 -15.00
CA SER A 706 -8.25 -36.58 -16.26
C SER A 706 -8.80 -35.16 -16.14
N TYR A 707 -10.01 -34.98 -15.60
CA TYR A 707 -10.56 -33.64 -15.39
C TYR A 707 -9.72 -32.82 -14.40
N CYS A 708 -9.23 -33.43 -13.32
CA CYS A 708 -8.33 -32.76 -12.38
C CYS A 708 -7.08 -32.22 -13.07
N TYR A 709 -6.40 -33.03 -13.89
CA TYR A 709 -5.20 -32.60 -14.62
C TYR A 709 -5.50 -31.48 -15.62
N THR A 710 -6.54 -31.65 -16.45
CA THR A 710 -6.92 -30.63 -17.44
C THR A 710 -7.33 -29.32 -16.77
N THR A 711 -8.07 -29.39 -15.66
CA THR A 711 -8.49 -28.21 -14.89
C THR A 711 -7.29 -27.49 -14.29
N PHE A 712 -6.36 -28.23 -13.65
CA PHE A 712 -5.17 -27.65 -13.06
C PHE A 712 -4.28 -26.96 -14.10
N THR A 713 -4.03 -27.62 -15.24
CA THR A 713 -3.28 -27.04 -16.36
C THR A 713 -3.97 -25.81 -16.95
N ALA A 714 -5.29 -25.86 -17.16
CA ALA A 714 -6.03 -24.72 -17.69
C ALA A 714 -5.97 -23.50 -16.76
N LEU A 715 -6.20 -23.69 -15.45
CA LEU A 715 -6.13 -22.60 -14.48
C LEU A 715 -4.71 -22.05 -14.30
N ARG A 716 -3.66 -22.89 -14.43
CA ARG A 716 -2.26 -22.45 -14.41
C ARG A 716 -1.95 -21.41 -15.50
N LYS A 717 -2.55 -21.52 -16.69
CA LYS A 717 -2.38 -20.53 -17.77
C LYS A 717 -2.93 -19.15 -17.42
N SER A 718 -3.92 -19.08 -16.53
CA SER A 718 -4.57 -17.85 -16.08
C SER A 718 -4.18 -17.45 -14.64
N ALA A 719 -3.10 -18.03 -14.10
CA ALA A 719 -2.68 -17.79 -12.71
C ALA A 719 -2.42 -16.31 -12.43
N ASN A 720 -1.81 -15.56 -13.37
CA ASN A 720 -1.52 -14.14 -13.19
C ASN A 720 -2.77 -13.31 -12.90
N LEU A 721 -3.88 -13.54 -13.60
CA LEU A 721 -5.15 -12.87 -13.35
C LEU A 721 -5.63 -13.13 -11.92
N ILE A 722 -5.63 -14.40 -11.50
CA ILE A 722 -6.09 -14.81 -10.17
C ILE A 722 -5.19 -14.18 -9.08
N LEU A 723 -3.87 -14.19 -9.28
CA LEU A 723 -2.91 -13.58 -8.36
C LEU A 723 -3.09 -12.06 -8.27
N ASN A 724 -3.34 -11.37 -9.39
CA ASN A 724 -3.61 -9.93 -9.41
C ASN A 724 -4.90 -9.59 -8.64
N LEU A 725 -5.95 -10.40 -8.77
CA LEU A 725 -7.18 -10.22 -8.00
C LEU A 725 -6.96 -10.40 -6.50
N PHE A 726 -6.19 -11.40 -6.08
CA PHE A 726 -5.79 -11.53 -4.68
C PHE A 726 -4.94 -10.35 -4.21
N SER A 727 -4.02 -9.84 -5.04
CA SER A 727 -3.19 -8.69 -4.72
C SER A 727 -4.01 -7.43 -4.44
N LEU A 728 -5.15 -7.23 -5.14
CA LEU A 728 -6.06 -6.11 -4.90
C LEU A 728 -6.90 -6.25 -3.63
N MET A 729 -6.98 -7.47 -3.07
CA MET A 729 -7.72 -7.74 -1.83
C MET A 729 -6.83 -7.73 -0.58
N VAL A 730 -5.50 -7.59 -0.71
CA VAL A 730 -4.54 -7.62 0.42
C VAL A 730 -4.82 -6.53 1.45
N ASP A 731 -5.29 -5.36 1.00
CA ASP A 731 -5.65 -4.24 1.88
C ASP A 731 -7.12 -4.26 2.32
N ALA A 732 -7.90 -5.29 1.94
CA ALA A 732 -9.25 -5.50 2.44
C ALA A 732 -9.16 -6.07 3.86
N ASN A 733 -9.97 -5.55 4.79
CA ASN A 733 -10.01 -5.99 6.19
C ASN A 733 -10.69 -7.37 6.38
N ILE A 734 -10.47 -8.32 5.46
CA ILE A 734 -11.06 -9.65 5.47
C ILE A 734 -10.32 -10.55 6.49
N PRO A 735 -11.00 -11.36 7.32
CA PRO A 735 -10.42 -12.04 8.48
C PRO A 735 -9.13 -12.84 8.21
N ASP A 736 -9.14 -13.82 7.31
CA ASP A 736 -7.95 -14.65 7.06
C ASP A 736 -6.86 -13.94 6.27
N ILE A 737 -7.24 -13.01 5.39
CA ILE A 737 -6.31 -12.17 4.63
C ILE A 737 -5.55 -11.24 5.58
N LYS A 738 -6.24 -10.65 6.56
CA LYS A 738 -5.68 -9.70 7.53
C LYS A 738 -4.55 -10.31 8.35
N ILE A 739 -4.61 -11.61 8.65
CA ILE A 739 -3.66 -12.25 9.55
C ILE A 739 -2.34 -12.59 8.84
N ASP A 740 -2.37 -12.96 7.55
CA ASP A 740 -1.18 -13.29 6.74
C ASP A 740 -1.03 -12.38 5.51
N ARG A 741 -1.26 -11.07 5.70
CA ARG A 741 -1.39 -10.07 4.63
C ARG A 741 -0.31 -10.15 3.55
N ASP A 742 0.96 -10.21 3.96
CA ASP A 742 2.11 -10.19 3.04
C ASP A 742 2.34 -11.54 2.34
N LYS A 743 1.69 -12.61 2.82
CA LYS A 743 1.86 -13.98 2.31
C LYS A 743 0.66 -14.48 1.51
N VAL A 744 -0.45 -13.73 1.43
CA VAL A 744 -1.68 -14.14 0.73
C VAL A 744 -1.39 -14.55 -0.71
N VAL A 745 -0.79 -13.65 -1.48
CA VAL A 745 -0.48 -13.89 -2.91
C VAL A 745 0.54 -15.03 -3.05
N PHE A 746 1.52 -15.09 -2.15
CA PHE A 746 2.57 -16.12 -2.17
C PHE A 746 1.99 -17.53 -1.95
N LYS A 747 1.12 -17.70 -0.96
CA LYS A 747 0.48 -19.00 -0.66
C LYS A 747 -0.35 -19.53 -1.82
N VAL A 748 -1.05 -18.64 -2.54
CA VAL A 748 -1.79 -19.00 -3.75
C VAL A 748 -0.81 -19.35 -4.88
N LYS A 749 0.24 -18.54 -5.08
CA LYS A 749 1.28 -18.76 -6.09
C LYS A 749 1.94 -20.13 -5.95
N GLU A 750 2.32 -20.53 -4.73
CA GLU A 750 2.96 -21.83 -4.47
C GLU A 750 2.11 -23.00 -4.94
N ARG A 751 0.79 -22.93 -4.71
CA ARG A 751 -0.18 -23.97 -5.11
C ARG A 751 -0.39 -24.07 -6.62
N PHE A 752 -0.11 -22.98 -7.36
CA PHE A 752 -0.08 -23.04 -8.81
C PHE A 752 1.19 -23.70 -9.35
N CYS A 753 2.25 -23.84 -8.55
CA CYS A 753 3.54 -24.44 -8.92
C CYS A 753 4.15 -23.83 -10.21
N LEU A 754 4.13 -22.52 -10.36
CA LEU A 754 4.51 -21.84 -11.61
C LEU A 754 5.99 -22.00 -12.01
N GLU A 755 6.84 -22.39 -11.06
CA GLU A 755 8.29 -22.53 -11.27
C GLU A 755 8.67 -23.86 -11.97
N ILE A 756 7.75 -24.82 -12.07
CA ILE A 756 7.97 -26.13 -12.71
C ILE A 756 7.22 -26.24 -14.03
N SER A 757 7.73 -27.10 -14.92
CA SER A 757 7.14 -27.34 -16.25
C SER A 757 5.73 -27.96 -16.14
N GLU A 758 4.94 -27.86 -17.21
CA GLU A 758 3.60 -28.46 -17.26
C GLU A 758 3.62 -29.97 -16.99
N SER A 759 4.60 -30.69 -17.55
CA SER A 759 4.75 -32.14 -17.32
C SER A 759 5.08 -32.48 -15.87
N GLU A 760 5.91 -31.68 -15.22
CA GLU A 760 6.26 -31.87 -13.80
C GLU A 760 5.08 -31.50 -12.90
N ALA A 761 4.34 -30.46 -13.26
CA ALA A 761 3.15 -30.02 -12.54
C ALA A 761 2.06 -31.10 -12.54
N ILE A 762 1.86 -31.80 -13.67
CA ILE A 762 0.92 -32.93 -13.76
C ILE A 762 1.37 -34.08 -12.86
N LYS A 763 2.66 -34.45 -12.86
CA LYS A 763 3.21 -35.50 -11.99
C LYS A 763 3.06 -35.16 -10.51
N TYR A 764 3.36 -33.91 -10.15
CA TYR A 764 3.15 -33.39 -8.80
C TYR A 764 1.67 -33.49 -8.39
N PHE A 765 0.75 -33.09 -9.28
CA PHE A 765 -0.68 -33.14 -9.00
C PHE A 765 -1.22 -34.59 -8.93
N GLU A 766 -0.67 -35.51 -9.73
CA GLU A 766 -0.98 -36.94 -9.64
C GLU A 766 -0.54 -37.51 -8.29
N GLN A 767 0.67 -37.20 -7.84
CA GLN A 767 1.15 -37.60 -6.52
C GLN A 767 0.25 -37.01 -5.42
N LEU A 768 -0.17 -35.74 -5.54
CA LEU A 768 -1.09 -35.09 -4.60
C LEU A 768 -2.44 -35.83 -4.48
N ILE A 769 -3.01 -36.28 -5.60
CA ILE A 769 -4.26 -37.08 -5.60
C ILE A 769 -4.01 -38.42 -4.89
N ASN A 770 -2.91 -39.10 -5.23
CA ASN A 770 -2.57 -40.39 -4.64
C ASN A 770 -2.30 -40.29 -3.13
N ASP A 771 -1.62 -39.23 -2.68
CA ASP A 771 -1.34 -38.94 -1.28
C ASP A 771 -2.61 -38.62 -0.51
N SER A 772 -3.54 -37.87 -1.12
CA SER A 772 -4.83 -37.55 -0.50
C SER A 772 -5.70 -38.80 -0.31
N VAL A 773 -5.57 -39.77 -1.22
CA VAL A 773 -6.22 -41.07 -1.14
C VAL A 773 -5.50 -42.02 -0.16
N SER A 774 -4.16 -42.03 -0.16
CA SER A 774 -3.33 -42.95 0.61
C SER A 774 -3.16 -42.55 2.07
N ALA A 775 -3.17 -41.24 2.39
CA ALA A 775 -3.19 -40.71 3.76
C ALA A 775 -4.42 -41.22 4.55
N LEU A 776 -5.45 -41.72 3.86
CA LEU A 776 -6.64 -42.33 4.44
C LEU A 776 -6.46 -43.81 4.83
N PHE A 777 -5.40 -44.49 4.39
CA PHE A 777 -5.24 -45.95 4.60
C PHE A 777 -4.66 -46.34 5.99
N PRO A 778 -3.62 -45.68 6.57
CA PRO A 778 -3.01 -46.16 7.83
C PRO A 778 -3.44 -45.42 9.10
N GLN A 779 -3.75 -44.12 9.08
CA GLN A 779 -3.80 -43.33 10.31
C GLN A 779 -5.03 -43.57 11.20
N ILE A 780 -6.14 -44.04 10.63
CA ILE A 780 -7.34 -44.40 11.40
C ILE A 780 -7.21 -45.85 11.91
N ILE A 781 -6.64 -46.74 11.10
CA ILE A 781 -6.42 -48.14 11.49
C ILE A 781 -5.37 -48.23 12.60
N ASP A 782 -4.24 -47.51 12.52
CA ASP A 782 -3.22 -47.53 13.58
C ASP A 782 -3.70 -46.86 14.88
N ARG A 783 -4.51 -45.79 14.80
CA ARG A 783 -5.10 -45.19 16.02
C ARG A 783 -6.18 -46.06 16.63
N MET A 784 -7.03 -46.71 15.84
CA MET A 784 -8.03 -47.65 16.36
C MET A 784 -7.39 -48.94 16.86
N HIS A 785 -6.32 -49.43 16.24
CA HIS A 785 -5.60 -50.62 16.67
C HIS A 785 -4.82 -50.36 17.97
N ASN A 786 -4.19 -49.19 18.12
CA ASN A 786 -3.52 -48.79 19.37
C ASN A 786 -4.52 -48.49 20.50
N LEU A 787 -5.68 -47.88 20.21
CA LEU A 787 -6.74 -47.65 21.20
C LEU A 787 -7.42 -48.97 21.61
N ALA A 788 -7.58 -49.91 20.68
CA ALA A 788 -8.13 -51.24 20.95
C ALA A 788 -7.14 -52.16 21.68
N GLN A 789 -5.83 -52.01 21.48
CA GLN A 789 -4.81 -52.69 22.29
C GLN A 789 -4.73 -52.11 23.71
N TYR A 790 -4.82 -50.78 23.86
CA TYR A 790 -4.85 -50.12 25.18
C TYR A 790 -6.11 -50.44 25.99
N MET A 791 -7.23 -50.78 25.33
CA MET A 791 -8.47 -51.23 25.97
C MET A 791 -8.51 -52.75 26.24
N ARG A 792 -7.51 -53.51 25.79
CA ARG A 792 -7.37 -54.97 26.00
C ARG A 792 -6.19 -55.35 26.91
N SER A 793 -5.40 -54.38 27.34
CA SER A 793 -4.44 -54.44 28.44
C SER A 793 -5.02 -53.73 29.65
#